data_AF-A0A2V5WS15-F1
#
_entry.id   AF-A0A2V5WS15-F1
#
_cell.length_a   1.000
_cell.length_b   1.000
_cell.length_c   1.000
_cell.angle_alpha   90.00
_cell.angle_beta   90.00
_cell.angle_gamma   90.00
#
_symmetry.space_group_name_H-M   'P 1'
#
loop_
_entity.id
_entity.type
_entity.pdbx_description
1 polymer ?
#
loop_
_entity_poly.entity_id
_entity_poly.type
_entity_poly.pdbx_seq_one_letter_code
_entity_poly.pdbx_strand_id
1 'polypeptide(L)'
;MPPDDVKQFTQALLNLSSGVEISHIHALGTWHVNGDWEARAATGNTTDWGTDRYSGLELIEDALNLRTPTVYDLNADKKPVVNAQATEAAREKQERIKERFKEWVWQDDSRRERLVRLYNDTFNHTRLRTFNGEHLTLPGASSTIQLHTHQKAGVWRILQTHNTLLAHVVGAGKTFSMVAAAMELKRLGLARKPMFTVPNHMLGQFSTELLTLYPGANILVAGKEDFEAKNRKKLFSRIATGNWDAVIVTHSGFERIPLSEDTQRRFFEEQLHELEVIRLQHADSSNRRLVKELERAKKRLEVRLQALAAEHKKDNTLTFEELGVDRLFVDEAHYFKNLFYLTKMTRIAGLPQTASERAFDMFLKVRHVQSLNGGGGVVFATGTPIANSMAEMFTVQRYLQPEELKKHNLHHFDSWAATFGEPVTAMELSPDSAGYRLNTRFARFINVPELMQMFRQAADVQTAAMLNLPRPRLDGEKPAIRNAPGTPELKAFVQELAARAERLKTGRVDPSEDNMLKITSEGRKAALDLRLMKSTATDEPRGKVNQAVENIHRIWQATIAERSAQMVFCDLSTPKNRGFSVYRDVAEKLERLGVPGGDIAFIQDYDSDASKLALFRDVRAGKVRILFGSTQKMGSGTNVQERLIALHHLDAPWRPADVEQREGRILRQGNKNSGVQIYRYVSEGSFDAYMWQTLETKAKFIAQVMSGDMTIRRLEDLDSAALTYAEVKAIASGNPLVIEKAQVDAELMRLTRLRSAHSEEQYRIR
;
A
#
# COMPACT_ATOMS: atom_id res chain seq x y z
N MET A 1 21.55 15.56 5.07
CA MET A 1 22.40 16.27 6.05
C MET A 1 23.84 16.23 5.57
N PRO A 2 24.64 17.30 5.70
CA PRO A 2 26.05 17.26 5.28
C PRO A 2 26.91 16.37 6.20
N PRO A 3 27.87 15.59 5.66
CA PRO A 3 28.77 14.76 6.49
C PRO A 3 29.61 15.55 7.49
N ASP A 4 30.01 16.78 7.16
CA ASP A 4 30.79 17.63 8.06
C ASP A 4 30.01 18.03 9.32
N ASP A 5 28.69 18.24 9.20
CA ASP A 5 27.83 18.51 10.35
C ASP A 5 27.75 17.31 11.29
N VAL A 6 27.63 16.11 10.72
CA VAL A 6 27.67 14.86 11.50
C VAL A 6 29.02 14.72 12.20
N LYS A 7 30.13 15.03 11.51
CA LYS A 7 31.47 14.94 12.06
C LYS A 7 31.64 15.89 13.24
N GLN A 8 31.29 17.17 13.06
CA GLN A 8 31.35 18.18 14.11
C GLN A 8 30.47 17.81 15.31
N PHE A 9 29.26 17.28 15.06
CA PHE A 9 28.40 16.81 16.12
C PHE A 9 29.03 15.65 16.89
N THR A 10 29.52 14.62 16.20
CA THR A 10 30.15 13.46 16.84
C THR A 10 31.36 13.87 17.67
N GLN A 11 32.18 14.79 17.16
CA GLN A 11 33.32 15.35 17.89
C GLN A 11 32.88 16.10 19.15
N ALA A 12 31.89 16.99 19.03
CA ALA A 12 31.36 17.76 20.17
C ALA A 12 30.66 16.86 21.20
N LEU A 13 29.95 15.82 20.76
CA LEU A 13 29.20 14.91 21.62
C LEU A 13 30.14 14.04 22.45
N LEU A 14 31.18 13.48 21.81
CA LEU A 14 32.10 12.54 22.42
C LEU A 14 33.34 13.22 23.05
N ASN A 15 33.38 14.56 23.04
CA ASN A 15 34.52 15.37 23.51
C ASN A 15 35.85 15.02 22.80
N LEU A 16 35.82 14.92 21.46
CA LEU A 16 36.96 14.59 20.62
C LEU A 16 37.44 15.83 19.84
N SER A 17 38.75 16.07 19.80
CA SER A 17 39.35 17.15 18.99
C SER A 17 39.57 16.75 17.52
N SER A 18 39.86 15.48 17.27
CA SER A 18 40.08 14.89 15.94
C SER A 18 39.76 13.40 15.94
N GLY A 19 40.09 12.67 14.87
CA GLY A 19 40.02 11.20 14.87
C GLY A 19 38.70 10.58 14.45
N VAL A 20 37.72 11.38 14.02
CA VAL A 20 36.43 10.90 13.49
C VAL A 20 36.33 11.17 11.98
N GLU A 21 36.00 10.13 11.22
CA GLU A 21 35.72 10.17 9.79
C GLU A 21 34.26 9.77 9.53
N ILE A 22 33.52 10.63 8.83
CA ILE A 22 32.13 10.37 8.44
C ILE A 22 32.05 10.32 6.92
N SER A 23 31.42 9.29 6.39
CA SER A 23 31.15 9.15 4.95
C SER A 23 29.70 8.76 4.71
N HIS A 24 29.09 9.34 3.67
CA HIS A 24 27.74 8.98 3.21
C HIS A 24 27.77 8.55 1.75
N ILE A 25 27.34 7.32 1.48
CA ILE A 25 27.24 6.75 0.14
C ILE A 25 25.80 6.91 -0.32
N HIS A 26 25.54 7.96 -1.10
CA HIS A 26 24.20 8.26 -1.58
C HIS A 26 23.56 7.09 -2.36
N ALA A 27 24.35 6.40 -3.19
CA ALA A 27 23.88 5.29 -4.01
C ALA A 27 23.81 3.92 -3.28
N LEU A 28 24.04 3.90 -1.97
CA LEU A 28 23.61 2.80 -1.09
C LEU A 28 22.68 3.30 0.03
N GLY A 29 22.45 4.62 0.10
CA GLY A 29 21.86 5.28 1.26
C GLY A 29 22.53 4.90 2.58
N THR A 30 23.85 4.72 2.61
CA THR A 30 24.60 4.24 3.80
C THR A 30 25.47 5.33 4.40
N TRP A 31 25.38 5.47 5.71
CA TRP A 31 26.32 6.24 6.52
C TRP A 31 27.35 5.30 7.14
N HIS A 32 28.60 5.73 7.19
CA HIS A 32 29.65 5.06 7.97
C HIS A 32 30.32 6.06 8.91
N VAL A 33 30.57 5.60 10.13
CA VAL A 33 31.18 6.39 11.19
C VAL A 33 32.42 5.63 11.66
N ASN A 34 33.60 6.17 11.35
CA ASN A 34 34.86 5.57 11.78
C ASN A 34 35.56 6.48 12.78
N GLY A 35 35.99 5.89 13.89
CA GLY A 35 36.92 6.51 14.83
C GLY A 35 38.30 5.87 14.76
N ASP A 36 39.36 6.65 14.97
CA ASP A 36 40.70 6.15 15.26
C ASP A 36 40.79 5.51 16.65
N TRP A 37 42.00 5.14 17.09
CA TRP A 37 42.18 4.44 18.35
C TRP A 37 41.82 5.30 19.57
N GLU A 38 42.10 6.61 19.53
CA GLU A 38 41.78 7.56 20.60
C GLU A 38 40.27 7.78 20.69
N ALA A 39 39.62 8.02 19.55
CA ALA A 39 38.17 8.18 19.46
C ALA A 39 37.42 6.95 19.97
N ARG A 40 37.95 5.74 19.70
CA ARG A 40 37.36 4.49 20.19
C ARG A 40 37.49 4.32 21.70
N ALA A 41 38.62 4.75 22.27
CA ALA A 41 38.91 4.61 23.70
C ALA A 41 38.29 5.72 24.57
N ALA A 42 37.88 6.84 23.98
CA ALA A 42 37.34 7.98 24.72
C ALA A 42 36.14 7.62 25.62
N THR A 43 36.11 8.17 26.83
CA THR A 43 35.03 7.96 27.82
C THR A 43 33.67 8.37 27.27
N GLY A 44 33.63 9.43 26.47
CA GLY A 44 32.42 9.86 25.77
C GLY A 44 31.83 8.77 24.88
N ASN A 45 32.70 8.00 24.21
CA ASN A 45 32.33 6.93 23.29
C ASN A 45 31.97 5.62 24.00
N THR A 46 32.63 5.28 25.10
CA THR A 46 32.48 3.98 25.76
C THR A 46 31.44 4.00 26.89
N THR A 47 31.24 5.14 27.54
CA THR A 47 30.41 5.25 28.75
C THR A 47 29.32 6.32 28.62
N ASP A 48 29.68 7.59 28.34
CA ASP A 48 28.71 8.69 28.47
C ASP A 48 27.56 8.57 27.46
N TRP A 49 27.91 8.30 26.20
CA TRP A 49 26.99 8.13 25.08
C TRP A 49 26.98 6.71 24.51
N GLY A 50 27.84 5.84 25.02
CA GLY A 50 27.89 4.41 24.67
C GLY A 50 27.41 3.49 25.80
N THR A 51 27.66 2.22 25.61
CA THR A 51 27.48 1.10 26.55
C THR A 51 28.67 0.15 26.39
N ASP A 52 28.81 -0.86 27.27
CA ASP A 52 29.84 -1.91 27.13
C ASP A 52 29.69 -2.77 25.88
N ARG A 53 28.48 -2.82 25.31
CA ARG A 53 28.16 -3.67 24.14
C ARG A 53 28.00 -2.89 22.85
N TYR A 54 27.78 -1.59 22.93
CA TYR A 54 27.60 -0.66 21.80
C TYR A 54 28.28 0.66 22.12
N SER A 55 29.28 1.03 21.34
CA SER A 55 29.93 2.34 21.46
C SER A 55 29.06 3.48 20.93
N GLY A 56 29.30 4.70 21.39
CA GLY A 56 28.63 5.90 20.90
C GLY A 56 28.74 6.07 19.38
N LEU A 57 29.92 5.79 18.80
CA LEU A 57 30.14 5.80 17.35
C LEU A 57 29.24 4.79 16.62
N GLU A 58 29.07 3.57 17.15
CA GLU A 58 28.17 2.55 16.59
C GLU A 58 26.71 2.99 16.70
N LEU A 59 26.31 3.58 17.83
CA LEU A 59 24.94 4.09 18.02
C LEU A 59 24.62 5.25 17.06
N ILE A 60 25.59 6.13 16.79
CA ILE A 60 25.47 7.20 15.79
C ILE A 60 25.35 6.61 14.38
N GLU A 61 26.20 5.64 14.01
CA GLU A 61 26.11 4.96 12.72
C GLU A 61 24.76 4.28 12.54
N ASP A 62 24.29 3.57 13.55
CA ASP A 62 22.98 2.90 13.53
C ASP A 62 21.85 3.93 13.44
N ALA A 63 21.94 5.06 14.15
CA ALA A 63 20.91 6.12 14.09
C ALA A 63 20.82 6.73 12.69
N LEU A 64 21.95 7.03 12.06
CA LEU A 64 22.02 7.57 10.69
C LEU A 64 21.50 6.58 9.64
N ASN A 65 21.62 5.27 9.89
CA ASN A 65 21.14 4.21 9.00
C ASN A 65 19.76 3.67 9.37
N LEU A 66 19.04 4.32 10.29
CA LEU A 66 17.74 3.87 10.82
C LEU A 66 17.74 2.41 11.34
N ARG A 67 18.88 1.98 11.91
CA ARG A 67 19.03 0.68 12.54
C ARG A 67 18.80 0.81 14.04
N THR A 68 18.10 -0.17 14.59
CA THR A 68 17.82 -0.24 16.03
C THR A 68 18.86 -1.16 16.67
N PRO A 69 19.69 -0.67 17.62
CA PRO A 69 20.71 -1.50 18.26
C PRO A 69 20.03 -2.67 18.98
N THR A 70 20.61 -3.86 18.80
CA THR A 70 20.13 -5.10 19.40
C THR A 70 21.32 -5.93 19.86
N VAL A 71 21.35 -6.28 21.15
CA VAL A 71 22.41 -7.06 21.79
C VAL A 71 21.96 -8.51 21.87
N TYR A 72 22.85 -9.45 21.53
CA TYR A 72 22.61 -10.88 21.62
C TYR A 72 23.62 -11.53 22.56
N ASP A 73 23.12 -12.40 23.44
CA ASP A 73 23.93 -13.32 24.24
C ASP A 73 23.80 -14.74 23.68
N LEU A 74 24.76 -15.60 23.97
CA LEU A 74 24.67 -17.02 23.63
C LEU A 74 23.96 -17.78 24.75
N ASN A 75 22.93 -18.55 24.41
CA ASN A 75 22.33 -19.48 25.36
C ASN A 75 23.23 -20.71 25.59
N ALA A 76 22.81 -21.62 26.48
CA ALA A 76 23.53 -22.86 26.77
C ALA A 76 23.82 -23.71 25.51
N ASP A 77 22.98 -23.62 24.47
CA ASP A 77 23.12 -24.32 23.19
C ASP A 77 23.92 -23.52 22.14
N LYS A 78 24.61 -22.44 22.53
CA LYS A 78 25.34 -21.51 21.65
C LYS A 78 24.48 -20.85 20.55
N LYS A 79 23.17 -20.76 20.75
CA LYS A 79 22.27 -20.00 19.89
C LYS A 79 22.16 -18.55 20.39
N PRO A 80 22.16 -17.55 19.49
CA PRO A 80 22.01 -16.15 19.87
C PRO A 80 20.59 -15.89 20.38
N VAL A 81 20.47 -15.32 21.57
CA VAL A 81 19.24 -14.88 22.23
C VAL A 81 19.37 -13.40 22.56
N VAL A 82 18.31 -12.61 22.34
CA VAL A 82 18.34 -11.16 22.57
C VAL A 82 18.51 -10.86 24.06
N ASN A 83 19.52 -10.08 24.43
CA ASN A 83 19.65 -9.52 25.76
C ASN A 83 18.75 -8.28 25.86
N ALA A 84 17.60 -8.44 26.52
CA ALA A 84 16.58 -7.40 26.60
C ALA A 84 17.05 -6.15 27.38
N GLN A 85 17.88 -6.29 28.41
CA GLN A 85 18.35 -5.18 29.24
C GLN A 85 19.41 -4.35 28.52
N ALA A 86 20.45 -5.01 27.99
CA ALA A 86 21.51 -4.34 27.24
C ALA A 86 21.00 -3.71 25.94
N THR A 87 20.05 -4.37 25.27
CA THR A 87 19.37 -3.81 24.09
C THR A 87 18.62 -2.53 24.44
N GLU A 88 17.86 -2.51 25.54
CA GLU A 88 17.10 -1.31 25.94
C GLU A 88 18.01 -0.15 26.33
N ALA A 89 19.10 -0.43 27.05
CA ALA A 89 20.10 0.58 27.40
C ALA A 89 20.76 1.21 26.16
N ALA A 90 21.14 0.40 25.17
CA ALA A 90 21.72 0.89 23.91
C ALA A 90 20.73 1.76 23.12
N ARG A 91 19.44 1.36 23.08
CA ARG A 91 18.39 2.14 22.42
C ARG A 91 18.13 3.47 23.11
N GLU A 92 18.10 3.49 24.44
CA GLU A 92 17.93 4.71 25.22
C GLU A 92 19.08 5.70 24.97
N LYS A 93 20.34 5.22 24.96
CA LYS A 93 21.49 6.05 24.58
C LYS A 93 21.34 6.57 23.15
N GLN A 94 20.92 5.73 22.20
CA GLN A 94 20.65 6.16 20.82
C GLN A 94 19.59 7.28 20.74
N GLU A 95 18.48 7.17 21.48
CA GLU A 95 17.45 8.22 21.52
C GLU A 95 17.98 9.52 22.12
N ARG A 96 18.73 9.44 23.23
CA ARG A 96 19.39 10.62 23.82
C ARG A 96 20.34 11.31 22.84
N ILE A 97 21.08 10.55 22.03
CA ILE A 97 21.95 11.09 20.98
C ILE A 97 21.11 11.87 19.95
N LYS A 98 19.97 11.30 19.51
CA LYS A 98 19.07 11.96 18.55
C LYS A 98 18.47 13.25 19.13
N GLU A 99 18.10 13.27 20.41
CA GLU A 99 17.61 14.46 21.10
C GLU A 99 18.69 15.54 21.20
N ARG A 100 19.89 15.16 21.65
CA ARG A 100 21.03 16.07 21.74
C ARG A 100 21.39 16.65 20.37
N PHE A 101 21.30 15.86 19.30
CA PHE A 101 21.49 16.34 17.94
C PHE A 101 20.48 17.42 17.55
N LYS A 102 19.19 17.20 17.84
CA LYS A 102 18.13 18.19 17.57
C LYS A 102 18.42 19.52 18.25
N GLU A 103 18.83 19.50 19.52
CA GLU A 103 19.22 20.72 20.24
C GLU A 103 20.48 21.35 19.66
N TRP A 104 21.51 20.53 19.40
CA TRP A 104 22.80 20.98 18.89
C TRP A 104 22.62 21.77 17.60
N VAL A 105 21.79 21.31 16.66
CA VAL A 105 21.53 22.02 15.39
C VAL A 105 21.22 23.51 15.59
N TRP A 106 20.47 23.87 16.64
CA TRP A 106 20.02 25.24 16.90
C TRP A 106 20.95 26.08 17.78
N GLN A 107 21.97 25.47 18.39
CA GLN A 107 22.88 26.16 19.33
C GLN A 107 23.87 27.13 18.66
N ASP A 108 24.11 27.00 17.35
CA ASP A 108 25.02 27.86 16.61
C ASP A 108 24.27 28.54 15.47
N ASP A 109 24.29 29.88 15.45
CA ASP A 109 23.54 30.68 14.49
C ASP A 109 24.02 30.44 13.05
N SER A 110 25.33 30.33 12.83
CA SER A 110 25.91 30.14 11.49
C SER A 110 25.53 28.78 10.88
N ARG A 111 25.58 27.71 11.69
CA ARG A 111 25.12 26.37 11.35
C ARG A 111 23.62 26.39 11.08
N ARG A 112 22.83 27.01 11.97
CA ARG A 112 21.37 27.12 11.80
C ARG A 112 21.02 27.75 10.47
N GLU A 113 21.56 28.92 10.16
CA GLU A 113 21.26 29.65 8.92
C GLU A 113 21.64 28.85 7.67
N ARG A 114 22.83 28.23 7.67
CA ARG A 114 23.27 27.37 6.56
C ARG A 114 22.35 26.16 6.38
N LEU A 115 21.97 25.47 7.45
CA LEU A 115 21.09 24.30 7.38
C LEU A 115 19.65 24.66 6.98
N VAL A 116 19.14 25.81 7.45
CA VAL A 116 17.83 26.33 7.03
C VAL A 116 17.85 26.67 5.53
N ARG A 117 18.92 27.31 5.04
CA ARG A 117 19.07 27.58 3.60
C ARG A 117 19.14 26.29 2.79
N LEU A 118 19.93 25.31 3.23
CA LEU A 118 19.99 23.99 2.60
C LEU A 118 18.60 23.32 2.54
N TYR A 119 17.83 23.38 3.64
CA TYR A 119 16.47 22.87 3.66
C TYR A 119 15.57 23.58 2.64
N ASN A 120 15.65 24.92 2.56
CA ASN A 120 14.84 25.69 1.62
C ASN A 120 15.21 25.37 0.17
N ASP A 121 16.50 25.37 -0.16
CA ASP A 121 17.00 25.06 -1.49
C ASP A 121 16.70 23.61 -1.90
N THR A 122 16.63 22.68 -0.94
CA THR A 122 16.40 21.26 -1.23
C THR A 122 14.92 20.89 -1.28
N PHE A 123 14.09 21.39 -0.35
CA PHE A 123 12.69 20.97 -0.21
C PHE A 123 11.72 22.14 -0.43
N ASN A 124 11.92 23.26 0.25
CA ASN A 124 11.00 24.40 0.21
C ASN A 124 11.32 25.40 -0.93
N HIS A 125 11.46 24.88 -2.16
CA HIS A 125 11.71 25.69 -3.36
C HIS A 125 10.71 25.45 -4.50
N THR A 126 9.88 24.40 -4.41
CA THR A 126 9.01 23.99 -5.53
C THR A 126 7.55 24.40 -5.31
N ARG A 127 7.00 25.21 -6.24
CA ARG A 127 5.55 25.47 -6.27
C ARG A 127 4.85 24.48 -7.21
N LEU A 128 3.78 23.85 -6.72
CA LEU A 128 2.96 22.96 -7.54
C LEU A 128 2.31 23.72 -8.69
N ARG A 129 2.45 23.19 -9.90
CA ARG A 129 1.80 23.74 -11.10
C ARG A 129 0.30 23.48 -11.05
N THR A 130 -0.49 24.49 -11.42
CA THR A 130 -1.93 24.35 -11.67
C THR A 130 -2.18 24.19 -13.15
N PHE A 131 -2.92 23.17 -13.55
CA PHE A 131 -3.21 22.88 -14.95
C PHE A 131 -4.65 23.29 -15.27
N ASN A 132 -4.85 24.06 -16.35
CA ASN A 132 -6.17 24.35 -16.92
C ASN A 132 -6.18 23.88 -18.38
N GLY A 133 -7.08 22.94 -18.70
CA GLY A 133 -7.24 22.39 -20.04
C GLY A 133 -8.48 22.89 -20.79
N GLU A 134 -9.18 23.93 -20.34
CA GLU A 134 -10.43 24.41 -20.95
C GLU A 134 -10.27 24.80 -22.42
N HIS A 135 -9.07 25.26 -22.80
CA HIS A 135 -8.69 25.60 -24.16
C HIS A 135 -8.58 24.38 -25.10
N LEU A 136 -8.59 23.16 -24.59
CA LEU A 136 -8.52 21.94 -25.41
C LEU A 136 -9.82 21.71 -26.18
N THR A 137 -9.69 21.58 -27.50
CA THR A 137 -10.79 21.35 -28.45
C THR A 137 -11.08 19.88 -28.72
N LEU A 138 -10.15 18.97 -28.40
CA LEU A 138 -10.27 17.51 -28.53
C LEU A 138 -10.86 17.03 -29.88
N PRO A 139 -10.20 17.31 -31.02
CA PRO A 139 -10.72 16.94 -32.33
C PRO A 139 -10.98 15.43 -32.47
N GLY A 140 -12.13 15.06 -33.03
CA GLY A 140 -12.55 13.66 -33.19
C GLY A 140 -13.27 13.09 -31.97
N ALA A 141 -13.31 13.82 -30.84
CA ALA A 141 -14.14 13.46 -29.72
C ALA A 141 -15.64 13.67 -30.06
N SER A 142 -16.49 12.78 -29.54
CA SER A 142 -17.95 12.86 -29.67
C SER A 142 -18.48 14.13 -29.02
N SER A 143 -19.25 14.93 -29.77
CA SER A 143 -19.89 16.16 -29.27
C SER A 143 -20.95 15.90 -28.20
N THR A 144 -21.43 14.66 -28.09
CA THR A 144 -22.41 14.24 -27.08
C THR A 144 -21.78 14.13 -25.69
N ILE A 145 -20.46 13.97 -25.60
CA ILE A 145 -19.75 13.83 -24.31
C ILE A 145 -18.95 15.10 -24.05
N GLN A 146 -19.35 15.83 -23.01
CA GLN A 146 -18.58 16.98 -22.53
C GLN A 146 -17.70 16.54 -21.35
N LEU A 147 -16.38 16.67 -21.52
CA LEU A 147 -15.46 16.44 -20.42
C LEU A 147 -15.54 17.59 -19.41
N HIS A 148 -15.54 17.23 -18.13
CA HIS A 148 -15.50 18.18 -17.01
C HIS A 148 -14.16 18.92 -16.95
N THR A 149 -14.13 20.07 -16.28
CA THR A 149 -12.93 20.91 -16.12
C THR A 149 -11.74 20.13 -15.55
N HIS A 150 -11.95 19.28 -14.53
CA HIS A 150 -10.88 18.47 -13.94
C HIS A 150 -10.33 17.40 -14.91
N GLN A 151 -11.19 16.86 -15.79
CA GLN A 151 -10.76 15.89 -16.80
C GLN A 151 -9.89 16.58 -17.85
N LYS A 152 -10.32 17.75 -18.36
CA LYS A 152 -9.51 18.56 -19.27
C LYS A 152 -8.20 19.02 -18.64
N ALA A 153 -8.22 19.43 -17.37
CA ALA A 153 -7.00 19.76 -16.62
C ALA A 153 -6.04 18.55 -16.51
N GLY A 154 -6.58 17.35 -16.24
CA GLY A 154 -5.81 16.10 -16.24
C GLY A 154 -5.21 15.76 -17.61
N VAL A 155 -5.97 15.95 -18.69
CA VAL A 155 -5.46 15.80 -20.08
C VAL A 155 -4.32 16.77 -20.34
N TRP A 156 -4.51 18.05 -20.00
CA TRP A 156 -3.47 19.07 -20.19
C TRP A 156 -2.22 18.78 -19.38
N ARG A 157 -2.38 18.28 -18.15
CA ARG A 157 -1.26 17.83 -17.33
C ARG A 157 -0.47 16.72 -18.01
N ILE A 158 -1.13 15.67 -18.50
CA ILE A 158 -0.48 14.56 -19.21
C ILE A 158 0.32 15.05 -20.43
N LEU A 159 -0.19 16.06 -21.15
CA LEU A 159 0.50 16.65 -22.30
C LEU A 159 1.75 17.44 -21.90
N GLN A 160 1.79 18.00 -20.69
CA GLN A 160 2.83 18.94 -20.23
C GLN A 160 3.85 18.33 -19.28
N THR A 161 3.59 17.14 -18.71
CA THR A 161 4.48 16.48 -17.76
C THR A 161 5.01 15.15 -18.31
N HIS A 162 6.21 14.77 -17.88
CA HIS A 162 6.84 13.52 -18.31
C HIS A 162 6.01 12.30 -17.94
N ASN A 163 5.57 12.20 -16.67
CA ASN A 163 4.73 11.13 -16.17
C ASN A 163 3.58 11.73 -15.34
N THR A 164 2.48 10.99 -15.22
CA THR A 164 1.31 11.44 -14.45
C THR A 164 0.66 10.28 -13.69
N LEU A 165 0.29 10.51 -12.43
CA LEU A 165 -0.66 9.70 -11.69
C LEU A 165 -2.01 10.42 -11.64
N LEU A 166 -3.02 9.89 -12.31
CA LEU A 166 -4.42 10.29 -12.16
C LEU A 166 -5.00 9.60 -10.91
N ALA A 167 -4.74 10.20 -9.75
CA ALA A 167 -5.27 9.80 -8.45
C ALA A 167 -6.68 10.39 -8.23
N HIS A 168 -7.58 10.11 -9.17
CA HIS A 168 -8.95 10.61 -9.12
C HIS A 168 -9.87 9.56 -8.51
N VAL A 169 -10.76 9.98 -7.61
CA VAL A 169 -11.76 9.12 -6.97
C VAL A 169 -12.55 8.26 -7.98
N VAL A 170 -13.05 7.12 -7.52
CA VAL A 170 -13.92 6.25 -8.33
C VAL A 170 -15.11 7.06 -8.88
N GLY A 171 -15.37 6.96 -10.18
CA GLY A 171 -16.44 7.71 -10.84
C GLY A 171 -16.08 9.12 -11.31
N ALA A 172 -14.85 9.61 -11.10
CA ALA A 172 -14.39 10.90 -11.64
C ALA A 172 -14.13 10.90 -13.16
N GLY A 173 -14.28 9.75 -13.83
CA GLY A 173 -14.10 9.60 -15.28
C GLY A 173 -12.64 9.51 -15.74
N LYS A 174 -11.79 8.80 -14.98
CA LYS A 174 -10.38 8.55 -15.32
C LYS A 174 -10.18 7.98 -16.72
N THR A 175 -11.06 7.08 -17.17
CA THR A 175 -10.99 6.47 -18.51
C THR A 175 -11.01 7.53 -19.60
N PHE A 176 -11.97 8.46 -19.56
CA PHE A 176 -12.06 9.52 -20.55
C PHE A 176 -10.86 10.45 -20.53
N SER A 177 -10.33 10.79 -19.35
CA SER A 177 -9.09 11.58 -19.24
C SER A 177 -7.90 10.86 -19.89
N MET A 178 -7.72 9.56 -19.66
CA MET A 178 -6.64 8.78 -20.28
C MET A 178 -6.80 8.67 -21.79
N VAL A 179 -8.01 8.35 -22.27
CA VAL A 179 -8.31 8.23 -23.71
C VAL A 179 -8.11 9.56 -24.42
N ALA A 180 -8.66 10.65 -23.90
CA ALA A 180 -8.50 11.98 -24.50
C ALA A 180 -7.02 12.40 -24.53
N ALA A 181 -6.25 12.12 -23.48
CA ALA A 181 -4.83 12.41 -23.46
C ALA A 181 -4.05 11.59 -24.49
N ALA A 182 -4.32 10.30 -24.64
CA ALA A 182 -3.65 9.47 -25.64
C ALA A 182 -3.92 9.94 -27.07
N MET A 183 -5.18 10.29 -27.38
CA MET A 183 -5.55 10.80 -28.69
C MET A 183 -4.91 12.15 -28.98
N GLU A 184 -4.89 13.06 -28.00
CA GLU A 184 -4.22 14.36 -28.16
C GLU A 184 -2.69 14.22 -28.30
N LEU A 185 -2.05 13.34 -27.52
CA LEU A 185 -0.63 13.03 -27.68
C LEU A 185 -0.35 12.53 -29.10
N LYS A 186 -1.20 11.64 -29.65
CA LYS A 186 -1.04 11.13 -31.00
C LYS A 186 -1.24 12.22 -32.05
N ARG A 187 -2.28 13.04 -31.90
CA ARG A 187 -2.59 14.18 -32.79
C ARG A 187 -1.46 15.20 -32.83
N LEU A 188 -0.82 15.46 -31.69
CA LEU A 188 0.32 16.38 -31.56
C LEU A 188 1.66 15.76 -31.99
N GLY A 189 1.69 14.49 -32.40
CA GLY A 189 2.93 13.78 -32.76
C GLY A 189 3.82 13.43 -31.57
N LEU A 190 3.32 13.57 -30.35
CA LEU A 190 4.01 13.21 -29.10
C LEU A 190 3.85 11.73 -28.75
N ALA A 191 2.99 11.00 -29.45
CA ALA A 191 2.83 9.55 -29.31
C ALA A 191 2.57 8.92 -30.67
N ARG A 192 3.11 7.73 -30.88
CA ARG A 192 2.90 6.92 -32.08
C ARG A 192 1.97 5.75 -31.82
N LYS A 193 2.17 5.03 -30.71
CA LYS A 193 1.46 3.79 -30.39
C LYS A 193 1.21 3.70 -28.88
N PRO A 194 0.16 4.36 -28.38
CA PRO A 194 -0.21 4.25 -26.98
C PRO A 194 -0.82 2.88 -26.67
N MET A 195 -0.35 2.28 -25.58
CA MET A 195 -0.89 1.04 -25.03
C MET A 195 -1.59 1.30 -23.70
N PHE A 196 -2.80 0.74 -23.55
CA PHE A 196 -3.59 0.74 -22.34
C PHE A 196 -3.55 -0.65 -21.71
N THR A 197 -3.26 -0.71 -20.42
CA THR A 197 -3.31 -1.96 -19.65
C THR A 197 -4.35 -1.84 -18.54
N VAL A 198 -5.34 -2.74 -18.57
CA VAL A 198 -6.55 -2.66 -17.74
C VAL A 198 -6.82 -3.98 -17.01
N PRO A 199 -7.57 -3.99 -15.89
CA PRO A 199 -8.00 -5.24 -15.27
C PRO A 199 -8.76 -6.15 -16.26
N ASN A 200 -8.63 -7.48 -16.10
CA ASN A 200 -9.23 -8.44 -17.04
C ASN A 200 -10.74 -8.18 -17.28
N HIS A 201 -11.48 -7.97 -16.20
CA HIS A 201 -12.94 -7.74 -16.23
C HIS A 201 -13.33 -6.35 -16.79
N MET A 202 -12.38 -5.43 -16.98
CA MET A 202 -12.60 -4.07 -17.49
C MET A 202 -12.37 -3.93 -18.99
N LEU A 203 -11.81 -4.95 -19.66
CA LEU A 203 -11.38 -4.85 -21.06
C LEU A 203 -12.49 -4.37 -21.99
N GLY A 204 -13.67 -5.01 -21.92
CA GLY A 204 -14.81 -4.67 -22.78
C GLY A 204 -15.44 -3.32 -22.42
N GLN A 205 -15.45 -2.94 -21.15
CA GLN A 205 -15.94 -1.63 -20.73
C GLN A 205 -15.03 -0.52 -21.25
N PHE A 206 -13.72 -0.68 -21.09
CA PHE A 206 -12.74 0.31 -21.51
C PHE A 206 -12.77 0.56 -23.02
N SER A 207 -12.83 -0.51 -23.83
CA SER A 207 -12.92 -0.39 -25.29
C SER A 207 -14.21 0.32 -25.73
N THR A 208 -15.33 0.02 -25.07
CA THR A 208 -16.61 0.69 -25.32
C THR A 208 -16.52 2.18 -24.98
N GLU A 209 -16.00 2.53 -23.81
CA GLU A 209 -15.82 3.92 -23.38
C GLU A 209 -14.90 4.69 -24.34
N LEU A 210 -13.82 4.07 -24.81
CA LEU A 210 -12.92 4.67 -25.80
C LEU A 210 -13.65 5.01 -27.09
N LEU A 211 -14.36 4.04 -27.68
CA LEU A 211 -15.10 4.25 -28.94
C LEU A 211 -16.31 5.17 -28.77
N THR A 212 -16.88 5.26 -27.57
CA THR A 212 -17.95 6.22 -27.28
C THR A 212 -17.41 7.64 -27.31
N LEU A 213 -16.20 7.86 -26.80
CA LEU A 213 -15.54 9.16 -26.85
C LEU A 213 -14.94 9.45 -28.23
N TYR A 214 -14.30 8.49 -28.89
CA TYR A 214 -13.70 8.63 -30.22
C TYR A 214 -14.19 7.53 -31.17
N PRO A 215 -15.37 7.71 -31.81
CA PRO A 215 -15.96 6.69 -32.68
C PRO A 215 -15.13 6.32 -33.91
N GLY A 216 -14.28 7.24 -34.38
CA GLY A 216 -13.40 7.04 -35.53
C GLY A 216 -12.04 6.40 -35.20
N ALA A 217 -11.76 6.08 -33.94
CA ALA A 217 -10.46 5.55 -33.54
C ALA A 217 -10.23 4.11 -34.00
N ASN A 218 -9.07 3.84 -34.59
CA ASN A 218 -8.64 2.50 -34.95
C ASN A 218 -7.97 1.81 -33.76
N ILE A 219 -8.69 0.92 -33.07
CA ILE A 219 -8.21 0.27 -31.85
C ILE A 219 -7.96 -1.23 -32.03
N LEU A 220 -7.00 -1.76 -31.29
CA LEU A 220 -6.80 -3.19 -31.11
C LEU A 220 -7.07 -3.57 -29.66
N VAL A 221 -8.00 -4.49 -29.44
CA VAL A 221 -8.37 -5.02 -28.13
C VAL A 221 -7.92 -6.47 -28.05
N ALA A 222 -7.10 -6.80 -27.04
CA ALA A 222 -6.57 -8.15 -26.86
C ALA A 222 -7.01 -8.74 -25.51
N GLY A 223 -7.80 -9.81 -25.60
CA GLY A 223 -8.29 -10.57 -24.46
C GLY A 223 -7.39 -11.75 -24.09
N LYS A 224 -7.76 -12.51 -23.06
CA LYS A 224 -6.97 -13.64 -22.54
C LYS A 224 -6.67 -14.71 -23.61
N GLU A 225 -7.63 -14.97 -24.50
CA GLU A 225 -7.54 -15.97 -25.57
C GLU A 225 -6.52 -15.58 -26.66
N ASP A 226 -6.30 -14.28 -26.87
CA ASP A 226 -5.32 -13.78 -27.84
C ASP A 226 -3.87 -14.04 -27.40
N PHE A 227 -3.64 -14.18 -26.08
CA PHE A 227 -2.35 -14.50 -25.49
C PHE A 227 -2.11 -16.01 -25.31
N GLU A 228 -2.96 -16.86 -25.87
CA GLU A 228 -2.68 -18.30 -25.98
C GLU A 228 -1.56 -18.57 -26.98
N ALA A 229 -0.80 -19.67 -26.78
CA ALA A 229 0.40 -19.97 -27.57
C ALA A 229 0.17 -19.97 -29.09
N LYS A 230 -1.01 -20.45 -29.54
CA LYS A 230 -1.43 -20.49 -30.94
C LYS A 230 -1.73 -19.10 -31.54
N ASN A 231 -2.15 -18.13 -30.73
CA ASN A 231 -2.66 -16.83 -31.18
C ASN A 231 -1.66 -15.69 -30.95
N ARG A 232 -0.84 -15.78 -29.90
CA ARG A 232 0.04 -14.69 -29.46
C ARG A 232 1.01 -14.18 -30.53
N LYS A 233 1.54 -15.07 -31.39
CA LYS A 233 2.46 -14.67 -32.47
C LYS A 233 1.75 -13.76 -33.47
N LYS A 234 0.52 -14.12 -33.86
CA LYS A 234 -0.33 -13.30 -34.74
C LYS A 234 -0.72 -11.98 -34.07
N LEU A 235 -1.07 -12.02 -32.77
CA LEU A 235 -1.39 -10.82 -32.00
C LEU A 235 -0.21 -9.83 -32.00
N PHE A 236 0.98 -10.29 -31.63
CA PHE A 236 2.16 -9.44 -31.52
C PHE A 236 2.56 -8.86 -32.88
N SER A 237 2.50 -9.66 -33.95
CA SER A 237 2.72 -9.15 -35.31
C SER A 237 1.71 -8.07 -35.69
N ARG A 238 0.42 -8.23 -35.37
CA ARG A 238 -0.62 -7.20 -35.61
C ARG A 238 -0.33 -5.92 -34.83
N ILE A 239 0.09 -6.03 -33.57
CA ILE A 239 0.46 -4.87 -32.75
C ILE A 239 1.65 -4.15 -33.38
N ALA A 240 2.70 -4.87 -33.76
CA ALA A 240 3.93 -4.30 -34.29
C ALA A 240 3.71 -3.57 -35.62
N THR A 241 3.01 -4.20 -36.58
CA THR A 241 2.86 -3.68 -37.95
C THR A 241 1.68 -2.74 -38.15
N GLY A 242 0.65 -2.82 -37.31
CA GLY A 242 -0.55 -2.01 -37.46
C GLY A 242 -0.38 -0.57 -36.97
N ASN A 243 -1.02 0.38 -37.66
CA ASN A 243 -1.18 1.76 -37.20
C ASN A 243 -2.42 1.87 -36.31
N TRP A 244 -2.24 1.60 -35.03
CA TRP A 244 -3.29 1.64 -34.02
C TRP A 244 -3.31 2.99 -33.31
N ASP A 245 -4.49 3.58 -33.13
CA ASP A 245 -4.70 4.75 -32.28
C ASP A 245 -4.65 4.38 -30.79
N ALA A 246 -5.02 3.14 -30.46
CA ALA A 246 -4.87 2.57 -29.13
C ALA A 246 -4.73 1.04 -29.19
N VAL A 247 -3.82 0.49 -28.38
CA VAL A 247 -3.71 -0.95 -28.12
C VAL A 247 -4.18 -1.21 -26.69
N ILE A 248 -5.25 -1.96 -26.49
CA ILE A 248 -5.81 -2.25 -25.17
C ILE A 248 -5.55 -3.72 -24.85
N VAL A 249 -4.81 -3.96 -23.77
CA VAL A 249 -4.49 -5.29 -23.25
C VAL A 249 -4.94 -5.42 -21.80
N THR A 250 -5.21 -6.64 -21.36
CA THR A 250 -5.43 -6.87 -19.93
C THR A 250 -4.11 -6.84 -19.16
N HIS A 251 -4.14 -6.62 -17.84
CA HIS A 251 -2.95 -6.72 -16.99
C HIS A 251 -2.27 -8.09 -17.12
N SER A 252 -3.05 -9.17 -17.19
CA SER A 252 -2.50 -10.53 -17.36
C SER A 252 -1.95 -10.77 -18.77
N GLY A 253 -2.52 -10.14 -19.79
CA GLY A 253 -1.98 -10.15 -21.15
C GLY A 253 -0.67 -9.37 -21.25
N PHE A 254 -0.62 -8.21 -20.61
CA PHE A 254 0.59 -7.37 -20.55
C PHE A 254 1.78 -8.11 -19.93
N GLU A 255 1.55 -8.84 -18.83
CA GLU A 255 2.55 -9.70 -18.18
C GLU A 255 3.09 -10.79 -19.12
N ARG A 256 2.27 -11.29 -20.06
CA ARG A 256 2.67 -12.31 -21.04
C ARG A 256 3.48 -11.77 -22.22
N ILE A 257 3.63 -10.45 -22.35
CA ILE A 257 4.49 -9.87 -23.39
C ILE A 257 5.94 -9.94 -22.89
N PRO A 258 6.83 -10.71 -23.51
CA PRO A 258 8.20 -10.83 -23.04
C PRO A 258 8.98 -9.54 -23.31
N LEU A 259 9.95 -9.23 -22.44
CA LEU A 259 10.98 -8.23 -22.71
C LEU A 259 12.16 -8.88 -23.40
N SER A 260 12.91 -8.11 -24.19
CA SER A 260 14.15 -8.59 -24.78
C SER A 260 15.23 -8.85 -23.71
N GLU A 261 16.06 -9.87 -23.93
CA GLU A 261 17.20 -10.17 -23.05
C GLU A 261 18.14 -8.97 -22.94
N ASP A 262 18.36 -8.24 -24.04
CA ASP A 262 19.23 -7.07 -24.07
C ASP A 262 18.69 -5.93 -23.20
N THR A 263 17.38 -5.66 -23.18
CA THR A 263 16.79 -4.65 -22.29
C THR A 263 16.90 -5.07 -20.84
N GLN A 264 16.60 -6.33 -20.52
CA GLN A 264 16.73 -6.85 -19.16
C GLN A 264 18.18 -6.73 -18.69
N ARG A 265 19.13 -7.19 -19.52
CA ARG A 265 20.57 -7.14 -19.23
C ARG A 265 21.05 -5.71 -19.05
N ARG A 266 20.70 -4.80 -19.97
CA ARG A 266 21.08 -3.38 -19.90
C ARG A 266 20.61 -2.75 -18.60
N PHE A 267 19.38 -3.03 -18.16
CA PHE A 267 18.88 -2.53 -16.88
C PHE A 267 19.75 -2.96 -15.69
N PHE A 268 20.17 -4.24 -15.64
CA PHE A 268 21.05 -4.71 -14.58
C PHE A 268 22.48 -4.21 -14.73
N GLU A 269 23.00 -4.12 -15.95
CA GLU A 269 24.34 -3.59 -16.24
C GLU A 269 24.45 -2.11 -15.85
N GLU A 270 23.43 -1.29 -16.10
CA GLU A 270 23.38 0.10 -15.64
C GLU A 270 23.48 0.18 -14.10
N GLN A 271 22.73 -0.67 -13.39
CA GLN A 271 22.77 -0.73 -11.92
C GLN A 271 24.11 -1.26 -11.39
N LEU A 272 24.70 -2.25 -12.06
CA LEU A 272 26.02 -2.78 -11.72
C LEU A 272 27.12 -1.75 -11.98
N HIS A 273 27.05 -1.02 -13.09
CA HIS A 273 27.99 0.03 -13.45
C HIS A 273 27.96 1.16 -12.43
N GLU A 274 26.76 1.60 -12.02
CA GLU A 274 26.59 2.59 -10.96
C GLU A 274 27.31 2.15 -9.67
N LEU A 275 27.08 0.91 -9.22
CA LEU A 275 27.77 0.34 -8.05
C LEU A 275 29.28 0.24 -8.23
N GLU A 276 29.77 -0.11 -9.43
CA GLU A 276 31.19 -0.25 -9.71
C GLU A 276 31.90 1.12 -9.71
N VAL A 277 31.29 2.15 -10.29
CA VAL A 277 31.85 3.52 -10.26
C VAL A 277 32.03 3.99 -8.82
N ILE A 278 31.03 3.76 -7.96
CA ILE A 278 31.10 4.12 -6.54
C ILE A 278 32.20 3.32 -5.85
N ARG A 279 32.32 2.02 -6.16
CA ARG A 279 33.36 1.15 -5.60
C ARG A 279 34.75 1.66 -5.95
N LEU A 280 34.99 2.06 -7.20
CA LEU A 280 36.27 2.62 -7.64
C LEU A 280 36.58 3.94 -6.96
N GLN A 281 35.60 4.83 -6.79
CA GLN A 281 35.76 6.08 -6.04
C GLN A 281 36.16 5.87 -4.57
N HIS A 282 35.82 4.70 -4.00
CA HIS A 282 36.12 4.37 -2.61
C HIS A 282 37.15 3.24 -2.46
N ALA A 283 37.85 2.87 -3.55
CA ALA A 283 38.81 1.77 -3.54
C ALA A 283 40.03 2.05 -2.64
N ASP A 284 40.47 3.31 -2.60
CA ASP A 284 41.56 3.80 -1.76
C ASP A 284 41.10 4.27 -0.37
N SER A 285 39.79 4.16 -0.06
CA SER A 285 39.29 4.57 1.24
C SER A 285 39.78 3.63 2.34
N SER A 286 40.10 4.20 3.52
CA SER A 286 40.40 3.47 4.75
C SER A 286 39.27 2.50 5.17
N ASN A 287 38.09 2.66 4.56
CA ASN A 287 36.85 2.02 4.94
C ASN A 287 36.63 0.65 4.24
N ARG A 288 37.41 -0.36 4.66
CA ARG A 288 37.27 -1.76 4.16
C ARG A 288 35.84 -2.34 4.28
N ARG A 289 35.04 -1.85 5.23
CA ARG A 289 33.65 -2.28 5.43
C ARG A 289 32.76 -1.83 4.27
N LEU A 290 32.93 -0.60 3.81
CA LEU A 290 32.22 0.00 2.68
C LEU A 290 32.41 -0.80 1.39
N VAL A 291 33.67 -1.10 1.04
CA VAL A 291 34.00 -1.89 -0.17
C VAL A 291 33.32 -3.25 -0.13
N LYS A 292 33.30 -3.91 1.04
CA LYS A 292 32.65 -5.22 1.23
C LYS A 292 31.13 -5.17 1.08
N GLU A 293 30.47 -4.07 1.46
CA GLU A 293 29.02 -3.91 1.23
C GLU A 293 28.69 -3.72 -0.25
N LEU A 294 29.47 -2.92 -0.98
CA LEU A 294 29.33 -2.73 -2.43
C LEU A 294 29.51 -4.05 -3.18
N GLU A 295 30.55 -4.84 -2.85
CA GLU A 295 30.78 -6.17 -3.43
C GLU A 295 29.61 -7.12 -3.19
N ARG A 296 29.02 -7.10 -1.99
CA ARG A 296 27.83 -7.91 -1.68
C ARG A 296 26.60 -7.47 -2.48
N ALA A 297 26.39 -6.16 -2.64
CA ALA A 297 25.29 -5.62 -3.43
C ALA A 297 25.42 -6.01 -4.91
N LYS A 298 26.62 -5.84 -5.47
CA LYS A 298 27.00 -6.27 -6.82
C LYS A 298 26.72 -7.76 -7.03
N LYS A 299 27.25 -8.63 -6.16
CA LYS A 299 27.04 -10.08 -6.24
C LYS A 299 25.56 -10.49 -6.20
N ARG A 300 24.72 -9.81 -5.42
CA ARG A 300 23.27 -10.07 -5.40
C ARG A 300 22.60 -9.72 -6.73
N LEU A 301 23.00 -8.62 -7.36
CA LEU A 301 22.48 -8.24 -8.69
C LEU A 301 22.98 -9.22 -9.77
N GLU A 302 24.24 -9.64 -9.72
CA GLU A 302 24.81 -10.64 -10.63
C GLU A 302 24.08 -11.98 -10.56
N VAL A 303 23.82 -12.49 -9.35
CA VAL A 303 23.04 -13.74 -9.15
C VAL A 303 21.63 -13.60 -9.76
N ARG A 304 21.01 -12.43 -9.63
CA ARG A 304 19.68 -12.19 -10.20
C ARG A 304 19.72 -12.10 -11.73
N LEU A 305 20.74 -11.47 -12.29
CA LEU A 305 20.98 -11.43 -13.74
C LEU A 305 21.20 -12.86 -14.29
N GLN A 306 21.96 -13.70 -13.58
CA GLN A 306 22.16 -15.11 -13.95
C GLN A 306 20.87 -15.93 -13.87
N ALA A 307 20.05 -15.73 -12.83
CA ALA A 307 18.76 -16.42 -12.69
C ALA A 307 17.81 -16.08 -13.85
N LEU A 308 17.74 -14.79 -14.23
CA LEU A 308 16.96 -14.34 -15.39
C LEU A 308 17.46 -14.94 -16.70
N ALA A 309 18.78 -15.02 -16.89
CA ALA A 309 19.36 -15.66 -18.06
C ALA A 309 19.05 -17.17 -18.14
N ALA A 310 18.85 -17.83 -16.98
CA ALA A 310 18.57 -19.27 -16.90
C ALA A 310 17.08 -19.64 -17.08
N GLU A 311 16.15 -18.73 -16.75
CA GLU A 311 14.70 -19.00 -16.81
C GLU A 311 14.12 -19.00 -18.24
N HIS A 312 14.85 -18.51 -19.24
CA HIS A 312 14.28 -18.29 -20.57
C HIS A 312 14.16 -19.58 -21.39
N LYS A 313 12.91 -20.01 -21.60
CA LYS A 313 12.53 -20.89 -22.71
C LYS A 313 12.52 -20.08 -24.00
N LYS A 314 13.20 -20.58 -25.04
CA LYS A 314 13.19 -20.05 -26.41
C LYS A 314 11.78 -20.02 -27.00
N ASP A 315 11.03 -18.97 -26.73
CA ASP A 315 9.78 -18.68 -27.40
C ASP A 315 10.03 -17.67 -28.52
N ASN A 316 9.82 -18.08 -29.77
CA ASN A 316 10.14 -17.29 -30.95
C ASN A 316 9.01 -16.27 -31.26
N THR A 317 8.71 -15.41 -30.29
CA THR A 317 7.68 -14.36 -30.35
C THR A 317 8.31 -12.98 -30.23
N LEU A 318 7.67 -11.97 -30.83
CA LEU A 318 8.13 -10.58 -30.69
C LEU A 318 8.12 -10.12 -29.22
N THR A 319 9.12 -9.33 -28.88
CA THR A 319 9.33 -8.71 -27.57
C THR A 319 8.59 -7.37 -27.45
N PHE A 320 8.43 -6.87 -26.22
CA PHE A 320 7.73 -5.61 -25.94
C PHE A 320 8.31 -4.42 -26.71
N GLU A 321 9.63 -4.40 -26.87
CA GLU A 321 10.38 -3.39 -27.61
C GLU A 321 10.02 -3.41 -29.10
N GLU A 322 9.94 -4.61 -29.68
CA GLU A 322 9.59 -4.82 -31.09
C GLU A 322 8.12 -4.51 -31.39
N LEU A 323 7.25 -4.47 -30.37
CA LEU A 323 5.88 -4.00 -30.54
C LEU A 323 5.81 -2.52 -30.88
N GLY A 324 6.85 -1.74 -30.56
CA GLY A 324 6.94 -0.31 -30.86
C GLY A 324 5.98 0.55 -30.03
N VAL A 325 5.71 0.14 -28.80
CA VAL A 325 4.91 0.90 -27.83
C VAL A 325 5.76 2.03 -27.24
N ASP A 326 5.29 3.26 -27.36
CA ASP A 326 6.02 4.45 -26.90
C ASP A 326 5.29 5.24 -25.81
N ARG A 327 4.03 4.92 -25.51
CA ARG A 327 3.28 5.46 -24.38
C ARG A 327 2.53 4.35 -23.65
N LEU A 328 2.52 4.41 -22.33
CA LEU A 328 1.85 3.43 -21.48
C LEU A 328 0.84 4.08 -20.54
N PHE A 329 -0.40 3.63 -20.62
CA PHE A 329 -1.51 4.01 -19.73
C PHE A 329 -1.91 2.80 -18.89
N VAL A 330 -1.79 2.89 -17.58
CA VAL A 330 -2.06 1.80 -16.63
C VAL A 330 -3.29 2.16 -15.79
N ASP A 331 -4.41 1.50 -16.05
CA ASP A 331 -5.59 1.61 -15.20
C ASP A 331 -5.51 0.68 -13.99
N GLU A 332 -6.15 1.07 -12.89
CA GLU A 332 -6.06 0.43 -11.59
C GLU A 332 -4.61 0.10 -11.17
N ALA A 333 -3.72 1.09 -11.26
CA ALA A 333 -2.30 0.94 -11.01
C ALA A 333 -1.94 0.44 -9.59
N HIS A 334 -2.89 0.49 -8.64
CA HIS A 334 -2.72 -0.02 -7.28
C HIS A 334 -2.42 -1.53 -7.21
N TYR A 335 -2.68 -2.30 -8.29
CA TYR A 335 -2.26 -3.71 -8.37
C TYR A 335 -0.73 -3.89 -8.48
N PHE A 336 0.02 -2.85 -8.85
CA PHE A 336 1.48 -2.89 -9.04
C PHE A 336 2.25 -2.22 -7.89
N LYS A 337 1.61 -2.01 -6.73
CA LYS A 337 2.21 -1.33 -5.57
C LYS A 337 3.27 -2.15 -4.81
N ASN A 338 3.28 -3.47 -5.00
CA ASN A 338 4.19 -4.39 -4.31
C ASN A 338 5.50 -4.60 -5.11
N LEU A 339 6.11 -3.50 -5.57
CA LEU A 339 7.40 -3.54 -6.25
C LEU A 339 8.52 -3.75 -5.23
N PHE A 340 9.36 -4.74 -5.48
CA PHE A 340 10.51 -5.00 -4.63
C PHE A 340 11.51 -3.84 -4.63
N TYR A 341 12.05 -3.54 -3.46
CA TYR A 341 13.20 -2.68 -3.26
C TYR A 341 14.11 -3.26 -2.19
N LEU A 342 15.40 -2.93 -2.29
CA LEU A 342 16.39 -3.30 -1.28
C LEU A 342 16.31 -2.29 -0.13
N THR A 343 16.31 -2.82 1.09
CA THR A 343 16.38 -2.03 2.33
C THR A 343 17.25 -2.76 3.34
N LYS A 344 18.01 -2.00 4.13
CA LYS A 344 18.76 -2.52 5.29
C LYS A 344 17.86 -2.81 6.48
N MET A 345 16.63 -2.27 6.46
CA MET A 345 15.61 -2.51 7.48
C MET A 345 15.09 -3.94 7.36
N THR A 346 15.84 -4.88 7.91
CA THR A 346 15.41 -6.29 7.92
C THR A 346 14.28 -6.49 8.92
N ARG A 347 13.18 -7.14 8.50
CA ARG A 347 12.07 -7.60 9.35
C ARG A 347 11.19 -6.51 9.98
N ILE A 348 11.17 -5.29 9.43
CA ILE A 348 10.25 -4.24 9.88
C ILE A 348 8.85 -4.47 9.28
N ALA A 349 7.82 -4.51 10.13
CA ALA A 349 6.43 -4.57 9.69
C ALA A 349 6.00 -3.23 9.08
N GLY A 350 5.12 -3.26 8.06
CA GLY A 350 4.73 -2.08 7.28
C GLY A 350 5.49 -1.90 5.96
N LEU A 351 6.52 -2.72 5.70
CA LEU A 351 7.23 -2.78 4.41
C LEU A 351 6.83 -4.03 3.61
N PRO A 352 6.76 -3.98 2.27
CA PRO A 352 6.52 -5.16 1.45
C PRO A 352 7.65 -6.16 1.63
N GLN A 353 7.35 -7.33 2.20
CA GLN A 353 8.34 -8.41 2.41
C GLN A 353 8.49 -9.34 1.20
N THR A 354 7.56 -9.28 0.24
CA THR A 354 7.53 -10.15 -0.95
C THR A 354 7.70 -9.35 -2.22
N ALA A 355 8.52 -9.85 -3.14
CA ALA A 355 8.70 -9.29 -4.47
C ALA A 355 7.56 -9.79 -5.39
N SER A 356 6.73 -8.88 -5.90
CA SER A 356 5.80 -9.25 -6.97
C SER A 356 6.53 -9.28 -8.31
N GLU A 357 6.62 -10.47 -8.92
CA GLU A 357 7.15 -10.63 -10.29
C GLU A 357 6.37 -9.75 -11.28
N ARG A 358 5.05 -9.73 -11.18
CA ARG A 358 4.17 -8.86 -11.98
C ARG A 358 4.49 -7.36 -11.81
N ALA A 359 4.77 -6.89 -10.60
CA ALA A 359 5.17 -5.50 -10.40
C ALA A 359 6.56 -5.22 -11.00
N PHE A 360 7.48 -6.18 -10.90
CA PHE A 360 8.81 -6.07 -11.48
C PHE A 360 8.79 -6.06 -13.02
N ASP A 361 8.00 -6.93 -13.65
CA ASP A 361 7.77 -6.92 -15.11
C ASP A 361 7.21 -5.56 -15.58
N MET A 362 6.19 -5.05 -14.91
CA MET A 362 5.65 -3.71 -15.16
C MET A 362 6.72 -2.63 -15.02
N PHE A 363 7.58 -2.73 -14.01
CA PHE A 363 8.66 -1.77 -13.77
C PHE A 363 9.67 -1.76 -14.91
N LEU A 364 10.12 -2.92 -15.41
CA LEU A 364 11.05 -2.98 -16.52
C LEU A 364 10.45 -2.41 -17.82
N LYS A 365 9.18 -2.71 -18.11
CA LYS A 365 8.48 -2.13 -19.28
C LYS A 365 8.30 -0.61 -19.15
N VAL A 366 7.98 -0.12 -17.95
CA VAL A 366 7.95 1.33 -17.66
C VAL A 366 9.32 1.96 -17.90
N ARG A 367 10.41 1.33 -17.47
CA ARG A 367 11.78 1.83 -17.70
C ARG A 367 12.12 1.93 -19.18
N HIS A 368 11.72 0.92 -19.95
CA HIS A 368 11.89 0.94 -21.39
C HIS A 368 11.12 2.09 -22.04
N VAL A 369 9.84 2.28 -21.72
CA VAL A 369 9.05 3.42 -22.24
C VAL A 369 9.68 4.76 -21.85
N GLN A 370 10.16 4.87 -20.60
CA GLN A 370 10.82 6.08 -20.13
C GLN A 370 12.13 6.38 -20.85
N SER A 371 12.94 5.37 -21.18
CA SER A 371 14.19 5.58 -21.91
C SER A 371 13.96 6.10 -23.33
N LEU A 372 12.85 5.71 -23.98
CA LEU A 372 12.44 6.23 -25.28
C LEU A 372 11.95 7.69 -25.23
N ASN A 373 11.58 8.19 -24.04
CA ASN A 373 10.85 9.45 -23.87
C ASN A 373 11.53 10.42 -22.90
N GLY A 374 12.85 10.33 -22.73
CA GLY A 374 13.61 11.23 -21.84
C GLY A 374 13.12 11.20 -20.39
N GLY A 375 12.74 10.02 -19.89
CA GLY A 375 12.20 9.82 -18.54
C GLY A 375 10.68 9.87 -18.42
N GLY A 376 9.94 10.11 -19.52
CA GLY A 376 8.48 10.25 -19.53
C GLY A 376 7.68 9.12 -20.20
N GLY A 377 6.41 9.37 -20.51
CA GLY A 377 5.55 8.50 -21.31
C GLY A 377 4.70 7.49 -20.55
N VAL A 378 4.60 7.63 -19.23
CA VAL A 378 3.79 6.74 -18.40
C VAL A 378 2.72 7.50 -17.65
N VAL A 379 1.48 7.01 -17.78
CA VAL A 379 0.31 7.51 -17.05
C VAL A 379 -0.28 6.38 -16.22
N PHE A 380 -0.31 6.55 -14.91
CA PHE A 380 -1.00 5.63 -14.00
C PHE A 380 -2.34 6.24 -13.59
N ALA A 381 -3.36 5.41 -13.44
CA ALA A 381 -4.68 5.81 -12.98
C ALA A 381 -5.15 4.88 -11.86
N THR A 382 -5.66 5.45 -10.76
CA THR A 382 -6.23 4.69 -9.66
C THR A 382 -7.13 5.58 -8.81
N GLY A 383 -8.23 5.03 -8.29
CA GLY A 383 -9.04 5.71 -7.27
C GLY A 383 -8.39 5.75 -5.90
N THR A 384 -7.49 4.80 -5.64
CA THR A 384 -6.87 4.56 -4.34
C THR A 384 -5.35 4.57 -4.52
N PRO A 385 -4.70 5.73 -4.57
CA PRO A 385 -3.25 5.85 -4.77
C PRO A 385 -2.45 5.26 -3.61
N ILE A 386 -3.05 5.25 -2.41
CA ILE A 386 -2.56 4.56 -1.22
C ILE A 386 -3.64 3.61 -0.77
N ALA A 387 -3.29 2.33 -0.67
CA ALA A 387 -4.22 1.30 -0.28
C ALA A 387 -4.09 0.88 1.19
N ASN A 388 -2.90 0.99 1.78
CA ASN A 388 -2.70 0.68 3.20
C ASN A 388 -1.74 1.64 3.91
N SER A 389 -0.51 1.81 3.41
CA SER A 389 0.53 2.60 4.08
C SER A 389 1.17 3.65 3.17
N MET A 390 1.63 4.75 3.75
CA MET A 390 2.34 5.84 3.05
C MET A 390 3.65 5.37 2.42
N ALA A 391 4.24 4.27 2.90
CA ALA A 391 5.40 3.64 2.24
C ALA A 391 5.09 3.24 0.77
N GLU A 392 3.82 3.03 0.41
CA GLU A 392 3.40 2.75 -0.96
C GLU A 392 3.66 3.93 -1.91
N MET A 393 3.74 5.16 -1.40
CA MET A 393 4.11 6.32 -2.21
C MET A 393 5.48 6.13 -2.85
N PHE A 394 6.45 5.61 -2.12
CA PHE A 394 7.80 5.39 -2.65
C PHE A 394 7.77 4.50 -3.90
N THR A 395 6.96 3.44 -3.90
CA THR A 395 6.79 2.60 -5.09
C THR A 395 6.26 3.39 -6.27
N VAL A 396 5.22 4.21 -6.06
CA VAL A 396 4.63 5.04 -7.13
C VAL A 396 5.62 6.10 -7.63
N GLN A 397 6.38 6.73 -6.73
CA GLN A 397 7.45 7.66 -7.09
C GLN A 397 8.58 6.97 -7.85
N ARG A 398 8.91 5.72 -7.53
CA ARG A 398 9.86 4.95 -8.35
C ARG A 398 9.32 4.77 -9.77
N TYR A 399 8.04 4.48 -9.96
CA TYR A 399 7.47 4.40 -11.31
C TYR A 399 7.50 5.74 -12.05
N LEU A 400 7.10 6.85 -11.40
CA LEU A 400 6.74 8.08 -12.12
C LEU A 400 7.71 9.26 -11.91
N GLN A 401 8.53 9.21 -10.86
CA GLN A 401 9.45 10.28 -10.44
C GLN A 401 10.91 9.79 -10.22
N PRO A 402 11.46 8.86 -11.02
CA PRO A 402 12.80 8.33 -10.75
C PRO A 402 13.90 9.38 -10.76
N GLU A 403 13.86 10.31 -11.71
CA GLU A 403 14.87 11.36 -11.82
C GLU A 403 14.76 12.39 -10.69
N GLU A 404 13.54 12.67 -10.23
CA GLU A 404 13.32 13.53 -9.06
C GLU A 404 13.84 12.88 -7.77
N LEU A 405 13.61 11.57 -7.61
CA LEU A 405 14.18 10.81 -6.50
C LEU A 405 15.72 10.78 -6.56
N LYS A 406 16.32 10.62 -7.74
CA LYS A 406 17.78 10.69 -7.90
C LYS A 406 18.33 12.07 -7.56
N LYS A 407 17.71 13.13 -8.08
CA LYS A 407 18.09 14.55 -7.83
C LYS A 407 18.15 14.87 -6.34
N HIS A 408 17.23 14.32 -5.54
CA HIS A 408 17.18 14.53 -4.08
C HIS A 408 17.96 13.47 -3.28
N ASN A 409 18.62 12.51 -3.94
CA ASN A 409 19.25 11.34 -3.31
C ASN A 409 18.29 10.47 -2.48
N LEU A 410 17.05 10.34 -2.94
CA LEU A 410 15.94 9.59 -2.33
C LEU A 410 15.52 8.36 -3.15
N HIS A 411 16.33 7.95 -4.13
CA HIS A 411 16.03 6.80 -5.00
C HIS A 411 16.18 5.44 -4.29
N HIS A 412 16.84 5.40 -3.14
CA HIS A 412 16.85 4.27 -2.21
C HIS A 412 15.78 4.42 -1.13
N PHE A 413 15.16 3.30 -0.77
CA PHE A 413 14.11 3.29 0.25
C PHE A 413 14.63 3.80 1.59
N ASP A 414 15.83 3.40 2.02
CA ASP A 414 16.37 3.80 3.31
C ASP A 414 16.59 5.32 3.41
N SER A 415 17.06 5.95 2.34
CA SER A 415 17.22 7.42 2.26
C SER A 415 15.87 8.15 2.24
N TRP A 416 14.91 7.61 1.49
CA TRP A 416 13.53 8.12 1.47
C TRP A 416 12.88 7.99 2.86
N ALA A 417 13.03 6.83 3.50
CA ALA A 417 12.52 6.54 4.82
C ALA A 417 13.16 7.42 5.90
N ALA A 418 14.47 7.67 5.84
CA ALA A 418 15.17 8.60 6.75
C ALA A 418 14.70 10.04 6.63
N THR A 419 14.12 10.42 5.49
CA THR A 419 13.61 11.77 5.26
C THR A 419 12.14 11.89 5.69
N PHE A 420 11.32 10.87 5.42
CA PHE A 420 9.86 10.96 5.55
C PHE A 420 9.22 10.00 6.55
N GLY A 421 10.01 9.16 7.22
CA GLY A 421 9.48 8.21 8.18
C GLY A 421 10.39 7.94 9.36
N GLU A 422 9.84 7.22 10.33
CA GLU A 422 10.49 6.86 11.57
C GLU A 422 10.01 5.47 11.99
N PRO A 423 10.94 4.52 12.23
CA PRO A 423 10.57 3.24 12.79
C PRO A 423 10.11 3.41 14.24
N VAL A 424 8.91 2.96 14.56
CA VAL A 424 8.37 2.94 15.91
C VAL A 424 8.57 1.55 16.49
N THR A 425 9.21 1.47 17.65
CA THR A 425 9.36 0.22 18.38
C THR A 425 8.39 0.18 19.52
N ALA A 426 7.53 -0.85 19.54
CA ALA A 426 6.59 -1.08 20.61
C ALA A 426 6.77 -2.50 21.17
N MET A 427 6.45 -2.71 22.44
CA MET A 427 6.34 -4.06 22.98
C MET A 427 5.06 -4.71 22.45
N GLU A 428 5.21 -5.85 21.81
CA GLU A 428 4.12 -6.65 21.28
C GLU A 428 4.23 -8.10 21.73
N LEU A 429 3.13 -8.84 21.57
CA LEU A 429 3.19 -10.28 21.78
C LEU A 429 4.07 -10.91 20.71
N SER A 430 5.02 -11.76 21.12
CA SER A 430 5.84 -12.47 20.15
C SER A 430 5.00 -13.45 19.32
N PRO A 431 5.22 -13.59 17.99
CA PRO A 431 4.47 -14.53 17.14
C PRO A 431 4.66 -16.01 17.52
N ASP A 432 5.79 -16.31 18.18
CA ASP A 432 6.19 -17.63 18.68
C ASP A 432 5.75 -17.87 20.13
N SER A 433 4.83 -17.04 20.64
CA SER A 433 4.05 -17.45 21.81
C SER A 433 4.88 -17.53 23.12
N ALA A 434 5.96 -16.76 23.20
CA ALA A 434 6.80 -16.69 24.39
C ALA A 434 7.00 -15.24 24.84
N GLY A 435 6.01 -14.70 25.56
CA GLY A 435 6.11 -13.38 26.21
C GLY A 435 6.05 -12.16 25.27
N TYR A 436 6.59 -11.04 25.75
CA TYR A 436 6.63 -9.77 25.02
C TYR A 436 7.94 -9.66 24.24
N ARG A 437 7.84 -9.39 22.94
CA ARG A 437 8.98 -8.97 22.13
C ARG A 437 8.86 -7.49 21.78
N LEU A 438 10.00 -6.83 21.69
CA LEU A 438 10.05 -5.53 21.02
C LEU A 438 9.86 -5.78 19.52
N ASN A 439 8.84 -5.17 18.94
CA ASN A 439 8.58 -5.22 17.51
C ASN A 439 8.71 -3.81 16.93
N THR A 440 9.50 -3.67 15.89
CA THR A 440 9.71 -2.40 15.20
C THR A 440 8.85 -2.36 13.94
N ARG A 441 8.07 -1.29 13.79
CA ARG A 441 7.18 -1.05 12.65
C ARG A 441 7.53 0.27 11.97
N PHE A 442 7.45 0.31 10.65
CA PHE A 442 7.55 1.56 9.91
C PHE A 442 6.19 2.24 9.86
N ALA A 443 5.84 2.92 10.95
CA ALA A 443 4.50 3.42 11.23
C ALA A 443 4.43 4.94 11.23
N ARG A 444 5.48 5.63 11.68
CA ARG A 444 5.45 7.09 11.81
C ARG A 444 6.02 7.75 10.57
N PHE A 445 5.32 8.77 10.08
CA PHE A 445 5.70 9.60 8.94
C PHE A 445 5.92 11.03 9.41
N ILE A 446 7.02 11.62 8.96
CA ILE A 446 7.46 12.98 9.29
C ILE A 446 7.72 13.74 7.99
N ASN A 447 7.77 15.08 8.05
CA ASN A 447 7.97 15.92 6.85
C ASN A 447 6.94 15.62 5.75
N VAL A 448 5.71 15.37 6.19
CA VAL A 448 4.58 15.03 5.31
C VAL A 448 4.30 16.13 4.27
N PRO A 449 4.39 17.44 4.57
CA PRO A 449 4.18 18.48 3.57
C PRO A 449 5.20 18.40 2.43
N GLU A 450 6.47 18.17 2.74
CA GLU A 450 7.55 18.02 1.76
C GLU A 450 7.36 16.75 0.90
N LEU A 451 6.99 15.63 1.54
CA LEU A 451 6.63 14.41 0.83
C LEU A 451 5.47 14.65 -0.15
N MET A 452 4.42 15.31 0.32
CA MET A 452 3.22 15.58 -0.47
C MET A 452 3.48 16.55 -1.61
N GLN A 453 4.31 17.56 -1.39
CA GLN A 453 4.72 18.49 -2.42
C GLN A 453 5.49 17.76 -3.52
N MET A 454 6.46 16.91 -3.17
CA MET A 454 7.17 16.09 -4.15
C MET A 454 6.24 15.12 -4.87
N PHE A 455 5.43 14.35 -4.15
CA PHE A 455 4.51 13.36 -4.72
C PHE A 455 3.50 13.99 -5.69
N ARG A 456 2.94 15.16 -5.33
CA ARG A 456 1.96 15.88 -6.15
C ARG A 456 2.53 16.53 -7.40
N GLN A 457 3.85 16.57 -7.59
CA GLN A 457 4.41 16.99 -8.87
C GLN A 457 4.03 16.00 -10.00
N ALA A 458 3.95 14.70 -9.70
CA ALA A 458 3.47 13.68 -10.64
C ALA A 458 2.01 13.28 -10.39
N ALA A 459 1.50 13.41 -9.16
CA ALA A 459 0.13 13.03 -8.81
C ALA A 459 -0.90 14.16 -8.96
N ASP A 460 -1.94 13.91 -9.75
CA ASP A 460 -3.17 14.69 -9.81
C ASP A 460 -4.21 14.05 -8.89
N VAL A 461 -4.36 14.63 -7.70
CA VAL A 461 -5.24 14.11 -6.65
C VAL A 461 -6.58 14.83 -6.74
N GLN A 462 -7.64 14.08 -7.04
CA GLN A 462 -9.00 14.60 -7.16
C GLN A 462 -9.93 13.77 -6.27
N THR A 463 -10.31 14.33 -5.12
CA THR A 463 -11.24 13.70 -4.18
C THR A 463 -12.69 14.00 -4.53
N ALA A 464 -13.63 13.21 -4.02
CA ALA A 464 -15.06 13.46 -4.25
C ALA A 464 -15.52 14.82 -3.71
N ALA A 465 -14.91 15.29 -2.60
CA ALA A 465 -15.20 16.59 -2.01
C ALA A 465 -14.70 17.76 -2.89
N MET A 466 -13.54 17.59 -3.55
CA MET A 466 -12.98 18.61 -4.46
C MET A 466 -13.82 18.77 -5.73
N LEU A 467 -14.39 17.69 -6.24
CA LEU A 467 -15.05 17.67 -7.54
C LEU A 467 -16.56 17.99 -7.49
N ASN A 468 -17.17 17.99 -6.30
CA ASN A 468 -18.63 18.14 -6.11
C ASN A 468 -19.46 17.31 -7.10
N LEU A 469 -19.07 16.03 -7.28
CA LEU A 469 -19.67 15.17 -8.31
C LEU A 469 -21.18 14.98 -8.08
N PRO A 470 -22.02 14.94 -9.14
CA PRO A 470 -23.44 14.68 -9.04
C PRO A 470 -23.68 13.20 -8.68
N ARG A 471 -23.54 12.89 -7.39
CA ARG A 471 -23.75 11.56 -6.80
C ARG A 471 -24.99 11.58 -5.91
N PRO A 472 -25.66 10.43 -5.72
CA PRO A 472 -26.76 10.35 -4.77
C PRO A 472 -26.29 10.74 -3.36
N ARG A 473 -27.20 11.35 -2.59
CA ARG A 473 -26.96 11.64 -1.17
C ARG A 473 -26.94 10.33 -0.39
N LEU A 474 -26.02 10.22 0.57
CA LEU A 474 -26.08 9.13 1.55
C LEU A 474 -27.10 9.51 2.61
N ASP A 475 -28.15 8.70 2.78
CA ASP A 475 -29.14 8.91 3.82
C ASP A 475 -28.45 8.91 5.20
N GLY A 476 -28.66 9.97 5.98
CA GLY A 476 -28.03 10.13 7.30
C GLY A 476 -26.55 10.55 7.27
N GLU A 477 -26.01 10.95 6.11
CA GLU A 477 -24.64 11.46 5.87
C GLU A 477 -23.49 10.45 6.13
N LYS A 478 -23.75 9.40 6.90
CA LYS A 478 -22.81 8.33 7.25
C LYS A 478 -23.45 6.96 7.06
N PRO A 479 -22.66 5.90 6.82
CA PRO A 479 -23.16 4.54 6.78
C PRO A 479 -23.92 4.19 8.08
N ALA A 480 -25.11 3.63 7.92
CA ALA A 480 -25.95 3.19 9.04
C ALA A 480 -25.37 1.92 9.67
N ILE A 481 -25.06 1.99 10.95
CA ILE A 481 -24.55 0.85 11.72
C ILE A 481 -25.74 0.04 12.26
N ARG A 482 -25.77 -1.26 11.96
CA ARG A 482 -26.76 -2.21 12.47
C ARG A 482 -26.09 -3.15 13.45
N ASN A 483 -26.37 -2.94 14.73
CA ASN A 483 -25.80 -3.74 15.82
C ASN A 483 -26.64 -5.00 16.06
N ALA A 484 -26.00 -6.15 15.93
CA ALA A 484 -26.54 -7.42 16.35
C ALA A 484 -26.04 -7.76 17.76
N PRO A 485 -26.94 -8.10 18.70
CA PRO A 485 -26.52 -8.47 20.05
C PRO A 485 -25.62 -9.71 19.99
N GLY A 486 -24.50 -9.67 20.69
CA GLY A 486 -23.60 -10.83 20.80
C GLY A 486 -24.25 -11.93 21.62
N THR A 487 -24.44 -13.11 21.02
CA THR A 487 -25.02 -14.29 21.70
C THR A 487 -24.09 -14.81 22.79
N PRO A 488 -24.63 -15.50 23.82
CA PRO A 488 -23.80 -16.19 24.82
C PRO A 488 -22.78 -17.15 24.19
N GLU A 489 -23.17 -17.87 23.12
CA GLU A 489 -22.31 -18.82 22.41
C GLU A 489 -21.18 -18.10 21.66
N LEU A 490 -21.46 -16.95 21.03
CA LEU A 490 -20.45 -16.12 20.39
C LEU A 490 -19.47 -15.57 21.43
N LYS A 491 -19.97 -15.04 22.54
CA LYS A 491 -19.13 -14.54 23.64
C LYS A 491 -18.25 -15.65 24.21
N ALA A 492 -18.80 -16.85 24.43
CA ALA A 492 -18.04 -18.01 24.87
C ALA A 492 -16.94 -18.40 23.87
N PHE A 493 -17.24 -18.37 22.56
CA PHE A 493 -16.24 -18.63 21.53
C PHE A 493 -15.15 -17.55 21.48
N VAL A 494 -15.50 -16.27 21.63
CA VAL A 494 -14.52 -15.18 21.73
C VAL A 494 -13.63 -15.34 22.97
N GLN A 495 -14.19 -15.79 24.10
CA GLN A 495 -13.42 -16.12 25.29
C GLN A 495 -12.47 -17.32 25.06
N GLU A 496 -12.90 -18.33 24.33
CA GLU A 496 -12.05 -19.46 23.90
C GLU A 496 -10.88 -18.96 23.04
N LEU A 497 -11.14 -18.04 22.10
CA LEU A 497 -10.10 -17.41 21.28
C LEU A 497 -9.13 -16.57 22.13
N ALA A 498 -9.62 -15.87 23.15
CA ALA A 498 -8.78 -15.13 24.09
C ALA A 498 -7.91 -16.08 24.93
N ALA A 499 -8.48 -17.19 25.40
CA ALA A 499 -7.72 -18.23 26.10
C ALA A 499 -6.68 -18.88 25.19
N ARG A 500 -6.99 -19.11 23.91
CA ARG A 500 -6.02 -19.54 22.90
C ARG A 500 -4.91 -18.51 22.74
N ALA A 501 -5.23 -17.24 22.62
CA ALA A 501 -4.24 -16.16 22.55
C ALA A 501 -3.39 -16.06 23.84
N GLU A 502 -3.94 -16.39 25.01
CA GLU A 502 -3.17 -16.49 26.27
C GLU A 502 -2.25 -17.72 26.31
N ARG A 503 -2.70 -18.88 25.80
CA ARG A 503 -1.84 -20.06 25.64
C ARG A 503 -0.72 -19.79 24.66
N LEU A 504 -1.02 -19.03 23.60
CA LEU A 504 0.01 -18.45 22.77
C LEU A 504 0.90 -17.56 23.64
N LYS A 505 0.43 -16.64 24.48
CA LYS A 505 1.36 -15.87 25.33
C LYS A 505 2.27 -16.69 26.28
N THR A 506 1.76 -17.81 26.82
CA THR A 506 2.35 -18.53 27.96
C THR A 506 3.01 -19.87 27.62
N GLY A 507 2.90 -20.38 26.39
CA GLY A 507 3.35 -21.71 26.00
C GLY A 507 3.92 -21.81 24.58
N ARG A 508 4.80 -22.78 24.34
CA ARG A 508 5.41 -23.07 23.03
C ARG A 508 4.43 -23.83 22.11
N VAL A 509 3.32 -23.20 21.73
CA VAL A 509 2.44 -23.73 20.68
C VAL A 509 3.11 -23.50 19.32
N ASP A 510 3.16 -24.53 18.47
CA ASP A 510 3.74 -24.40 17.14
C ASP A 510 2.91 -23.42 16.29
N PRO A 511 3.51 -22.37 15.68
CA PRO A 511 2.79 -21.40 14.86
C PRO A 511 2.03 -22.00 13.65
N SER A 512 2.41 -23.20 13.20
CA SER A 512 1.69 -23.93 12.15
C SER A 512 0.38 -24.55 12.65
N GLU A 513 0.29 -24.86 13.94
CA GLU A 513 -0.92 -25.38 14.59
C GLU A 513 -1.89 -24.24 14.92
N ASP A 514 -1.40 -23.20 15.60
CA ASP A 514 -2.19 -22.03 15.98
C ASP A 514 -1.35 -20.75 16.02
N ASN A 515 -1.93 -19.64 15.58
CA ASN A 515 -1.26 -18.34 15.55
C ASN A 515 -2.28 -17.19 15.54
N MET A 516 -1.81 -15.96 15.77
CA MET A 516 -2.69 -14.78 15.84
C MET A 516 -3.45 -14.50 14.53
N LEU A 517 -2.91 -14.85 13.35
CA LEU A 517 -3.63 -14.70 12.09
C LEU A 517 -4.81 -15.67 11.99
N LYS A 518 -4.62 -16.92 12.43
CA LYS A 518 -5.67 -17.94 12.50
C LYS A 518 -6.76 -17.53 13.49
N ILE A 519 -6.38 -17.14 14.71
CA ILE A 519 -7.31 -16.63 15.74
C ILE A 519 -8.12 -15.44 15.22
N THR A 520 -7.46 -14.47 14.59
CA THR A 520 -8.14 -13.29 14.03
C THR A 520 -9.10 -13.68 12.91
N SER A 521 -8.69 -14.60 12.04
CA SER A 521 -9.54 -15.08 10.93
C SER A 521 -10.76 -15.85 11.42
N GLU A 522 -10.61 -16.69 12.43
CA GLU A 522 -11.71 -17.44 13.05
C GLU A 522 -12.66 -16.53 13.84
N GLY A 523 -12.12 -15.56 14.59
CA GLY A 523 -12.92 -14.54 15.28
C GLY A 523 -13.77 -13.71 14.33
N ARG A 524 -13.22 -13.31 13.18
CA ARG A 524 -13.97 -12.60 12.13
C ARG A 524 -15.06 -13.46 11.48
N LYS A 525 -14.80 -14.74 11.23
CA LYS A 525 -15.82 -15.67 10.71
C LYS A 525 -16.95 -15.87 11.72
N ALA A 526 -16.64 -16.06 12.99
CA ALA A 526 -17.64 -16.20 14.04
C ALA A 526 -18.46 -14.92 14.25
N ALA A 527 -17.84 -13.74 14.12
CA ALA A 527 -18.54 -12.46 14.16
C ALA A 527 -19.54 -12.28 13.01
N LEU A 528 -19.21 -12.79 11.82
CA LEU A 528 -20.13 -12.83 10.68
C LEU A 528 -21.29 -13.80 10.94
N ASP A 529 -20.99 -15.07 11.22
CA ASP A 529 -21.96 -16.10 11.59
C ASP A 529 -21.25 -17.27 12.28
N LEU A 530 -21.69 -17.64 13.49
CA LEU A 530 -21.06 -18.71 14.26
C LEU A 530 -21.11 -20.07 13.55
N ARG A 531 -22.08 -20.29 12.65
CA ARG A 531 -22.20 -21.51 11.83
C ARG A 531 -21.03 -21.73 10.87
N LEU A 532 -20.25 -20.68 10.57
CA LEU A 532 -19.00 -20.79 9.81
C LEU A 532 -17.89 -21.49 10.59
N MET A 533 -17.97 -21.46 11.92
CA MET A 533 -17.01 -22.13 12.82
C MET A 533 -17.59 -23.41 13.41
N LYS A 534 -18.88 -23.41 13.75
CA LYS A 534 -19.59 -24.53 14.36
C LYS A 534 -20.86 -24.80 13.56
N SER A 535 -20.83 -25.74 12.62
CA SER A 535 -21.98 -26.02 11.73
C SER A 535 -23.26 -26.46 12.48
N THR A 536 -23.13 -26.92 13.72
CA THR A 536 -24.24 -27.28 14.61
C THR A 536 -24.81 -26.10 15.40
N ALA A 537 -24.21 -24.91 15.30
CA ALA A 537 -24.74 -23.72 15.95
C ALA A 537 -26.13 -23.37 15.40
N THR A 538 -26.99 -22.87 16.29
CA THR A 538 -28.33 -22.41 15.92
C THR A 538 -28.25 -21.12 15.10
N ASP A 539 -29.21 -20.96 14.20
CA ASP A 539 -29.41 -19.71 13.47
C ASP A 539 -30.08 -18.69 14.42
N GLU A 540 -29.31 -17.72 14.93
CA GLU A 540 -29.78 -16.73 15.90
C GLU A 540 -30.73 -15.71 15.22
N PRO A 541 -32.02 -15.63 15.60
CA PRO A 541 -32.97 -14.73 14.95
C PRO A 541 -32.56 -13.26 14.98
N ARG A 542 -31.92 -12.79 16.07
CA ARG A 542 -31.43 -11.40 16.17
C ARG A 542 -30.01 -11.21 15.63
N GLY A 543 -29.46 -12.25 15.03
CA GLY A 543 -28.11 -12.30 14.52
C GLY A 543 -27.90 -11.36 13.34
N LYS A 544 -26.63 -11.02 13.11
CA LYS A 544 -26.19 -10.09 12.09
C LYS A 544 -26.72 -10.42 10.68
N VAL A 545 -26.67 -11.70 10.31
CA VAL A 545 -27.15 -12.19 9.01
C VAL A 545 -28.67 -12.05 8.89
N ASN A 546 -29.43 -12.34 9.95
CA ASN A 546 -30.89 -12.23 9.94
C ASN A 546 -31.36 -10.77 9.91
N GLN A 547 -30.72 -9.88 10.66
CA GLN A 547 -30.97 -8.44 10.51
C GLN A 547 -30.64 -7.93 9.10
N ALA A 548 -29.63 -8.51 8.44
CA ALA A 548 -29.35 -8.19 7.06
C ALA A 548 -30.44 -8.66 6.12
N VAL A 549 -30.92 -9.90 6.27
CA VAL A 549 -32.07 -10.45 5.53
C VAL A 549 -33.31 -9.56 5.70
N GLU A 550 -33.68 -9.24 6.94
CA GLU A 550 -34.85 -8.39 7.23
C GLU A 550 -34.73 -7.03 6.54
N ASN A 551 -33.58 -6.39 6.62
CA ASN A 551 -33.37 -5.07 6.03
C ASN A 551 -33.33 -5.12 4.48
N ILE A 552 -32.66 -6.13 3.90
CA ILE A 552 -32.62 -6.35 2.45
C ILE A 552 -34.04 -6.59 1.92
N HIS A 553 -34.81 -7.43 2.61
CA HIS A 553 -36.20 -7.72 2.27
C HIS A 553 -37.08 -6.48 2.39
N ARG A 554 -36.96 -5.72 3.49
CA ARG A 554 -37.70 -4.45 3.69
C ARG A 554 -37.45 -3.46 2.54
N ILE A 555 -36.19 -3.28 2.13
CA ILE A 555 -35.84 -2.38 1.03
C ILE A 555 -36.33 -2.93 -0.30
N TRP A 556 -36.22 -4.25 -0.52
CA TRP A 556 -36.76 -4.92 -1.71
C TRP A 556 -38.27 -4.72 -1.82
N GLN A 557 -39.03 -4.89 -0.74
CA GLN A 557 -40.47 -4.65 -0.71
C GLN A 557 -40.81 -3.18 -0.95
N ALA A 558 -40.12 -2.26 -0.26
CA ALA A 558 -40.37 -0.83 -0.39
C ALA A 558 -40.07 -0.27 -1.78
N THR A 559 -39.26 -0.96 -2.59
CA THR A 559 -38.82 -0.50 -3.92
C THR A 559 -39.30 -1.38 -5.07
N ILE A 560 -40.38 -2.16 -4.87
CA ILE A 560 -40.97 -3.03 -5.90
C ILE A 560 -41.34 -2.24 -7.15
N ALA A 561 -41.94 -1.05 -6.99
CA ALA A 561 -42.40 -0.22 -8.10
C ALA A 561 -41.24 0.31 -8.95
N GLU A 562 -40.17 0.78 -8.29
CA GLU A 562 -38.98 1.35 -8.92
C GLU A 562 -38.04 0.27 -9.46
N ARG A 563 -38.24 -0.99 -9.04
CA ARG A 563 -37.33 -2.12 -9.27
C ARG A 563 -35.89 -1.79 -8.91
N SER A 564 -35.70 -1.09 -7.79
CA SER A 564 -34.37 -0.75 -7.31
C SER A 564 -33.59 -2.00 -6.90
N ALA A 565 -32.27 -1.92 -7.03
CA ALA A 565 -31.33 -3.00 -6.78
C ALA A 565 -30.46 -2.73 -5.55
N GLN A 566 -29.94 -3.79 -4.96
CA GLN A 566 -29.14 -3.79 -3.74
C GLN A 566 -27.85 -4.59 -3.98
N MET A 567 -26.73 -4.12 -3.40
CA MET A 567 -25.46 -4.84 -3.42
C MET A 567 -25.11 -5.38 -2.04
N VAL A 568 -24.71 -6.64 -1.97
CA VAL A 568 -24.32 -7.30 -0.72
C VAL A 568 -22.87 -7.76 -0.81
N PHE A 569 -22.01 -7.16 0.01
CA PHE A 569 -20.60 -7.49 0.09
C PHE A 569 -20.32 -8.46 1.25
N CYS A 570 -19.71 -9.59 0.92
CA CYS A 570 -19.24 -10.58 1.89
C CYS A 570 -17.97 -11.29 1.38
N ASP A 571 -16.84 -11.08 2.05
CA ASP A 571 -15.54 -11.66 1.70
C ASP A 571 -15.28 -12.98 2.43
N LEU A 572 -15.83 -13.17 3.62
CA LEU A 572 -15.46 -14.28 4.51
C LEU A 572 -16.19 -15.59 4.23
N SER A 573 -17.27 -15.57 3.45
CA SER A 573 -18.14 -16.73 3.21
C SER A 573 -18.57 -16.86 1.75
N THR A 574 -17.64 -16.67 0.81
CA THR A 574 -17.92 -16.91 -0.60
C THR A 574 -18.33 -18.38 -0.84
N PRO A 575 -19.34 -18.68 -1.68
CA PRO A 575 -19.79 -20.05 -1.92
C PRO A 575 -18.64 -20.99 -2.33
N LYS A 576 -18.52 -22.12 -1.64
CA LYS A 576 -17.66 -23.25 -2.03
C LYS A 576 -18.50 -24.51 -2.15
N ASN A 577 -18.00 -25.52 -2.86
CA ASN A 577 -18.73 -26.78 -3.10
C ASN A 577 -19.02 -27.60 -1.82
N ARG A 578 -18.46 -27.24 -0.66
CA ARG A 578 -18.69 -27.91 0.64
C ARG A 578 -18.78 -26.88 1.77
N GLY A 579 -19.73 -27.06 2.68
CA GLY A 579 -19.88 -26.29 3.92
C GLY A 579 -20.97 -25.20 3.89
N PHE A 580 -21.21 -24.59 5.06
CA PHE A 580 -22.13 -23.48 5.24
C PHE A 580 -21.65 -22.24 4.47
N SER A 581 -22.59 -21.54 3.83
CA SER A 581 -22.33 -20.32 3.05
C SER A 581 -23.36 -19.27 3.40
N VAL A 582 -22.92 -18.11 3.88
CA VAL A 582 -23.80 -16.98 4.22
C VAL A 582 -24.53 -16.49 2.97
N TYR A 583 -23.92 -16.58 1.79
CA TYR A 583 -24.57 -16.20 0.53
C TYR A 583 -25.83 -17.04 0.28
N ARG A 584 -25.70 -18.37 0.42
CA ARG A 584 -26.81 -19.31 0.20
C ARG A 584 -27.86 -19.18 1.30
N ASP A 585 -27.43 -19.09 2.55
CA ASP A 585 -28.33 -18.92 3.70
C ASP A 585 -29.19 -17.64 3.59
N VAL A 586 -28.58 -16.51 3.23
CA VAL A 586 -29.32 -15.26 3.01
C VAL A 586 -30.28 -15.40 1.83
N ALA A 587 -29.85 -15.98 0.71
CA ALA A 587 -30.71 -16.18 -0.46
C ALA A 587 -31.91 -17.08 -0.14
N GLU A 588 -31.71 -18.23 0.49
CA GLU A 588 -32.79 -19.15 0.89
C GLU A 588 -33.78 -18.47 1.85
N LYS A 589 -33.30 -17.65 2.79
CA LYS A 589 -34.17 -16.89 3.70
C LYS A 589 -34.97 -15.82 2.97
N LEU A 590 -34.37 -15.11 2.02
CA LEU A 590 -35.07 -14.14 1.19
C LEU A 590 -36.13 -14.80 0.31
N GLU A 591 -35.84 -15.97 -0.26
CA GLU A 591 -36.81 -16.77 -1.03
C GLU A 591 -37.99 -17.22 -0.17
N ARG A 592 -37.74 -17.67 1.06
CA ARG A 592 -38.81 -17.99 2.03
C ARG A 592 -39.68 -16.79 2.40
N LEU A 593 -39.13 -15.58 2.35
CA LEU A 593 -39.87 -14.33 2.53
C LEU A 593 -40.62 -13.87 1.25
N GLY A 594 -40.52 -14.63 0.15
CA GLY A 594 -41.24 -14.37 -1.10
C GLY A 594 -40.46 -13.61 -2.15
N VAL A 595 -39.14 -13.40 -1.97
CA VAL A 595 -38.30 -12.82 -3.02
C VAL A 595 -38.12 -13.85 -4.14
N PRO A 596 -38.43 -13.52 -5.41
CA PRO A 596 -38.19 -14.45 -6.52
C PRO A 596 -36.70 -14.75 -6.67
N GLY A 597 -36.33 -16.03 -6.85
CA GLY A 597 -34.93 -16.42 -7.05
C GLY A 597 -34.25 -15.68 -8.22
N GLY A 598 -35.00 -15.32 -9.27
CA GLY A 598 -34.50 -14.51 -10.39
C GLY A 598 -34.10 -13.08 -10.05
N ASP A 599 -34.58 -12.53 -8.91
CA ASP A 599 -34.15 -11.22 -8.41
C ASP A 599 -32.80 -11.32 -7.68
N ILE A 600 -32.30 -12.53 -7.38
CA ILE A 600 -31.07 -12.77 -6.61
C ILE A 600 -29.98 -13.33 -7.55
N ALA A 601 -28.76 -12.79 -7.45
CA ALA A 601 -27.62 -13.33 -8.20
C ALA A 601 -26.31 -13.25 -7.41
N PHE A 602 -25.44 -14.23 -7.64
CA PHE A 602 -24.08 -14.25 -7.11
C PHE A 602 -23.09 -14.02 -8.24
N ILE A 603 -22.23 -13.01 -8.15
CA ILE A 603 -21.21 -12.78 -9.19
C ILE A 603 -20.25 -13.97 -9.34
N GLN A 604 -20.12 -14.80 -8.31
CA GLN A 604 -19.26 -15.97 -8.30
C GLN A 604 -19.67 -17.01 -9.34
N ASP A 605 -20.95 -17.08 -9.69
CA ASP A 605 -21.49 -18.05 -10.65
C ASP A 605 -21.25 -17.63 -12.12
N TYR A 606 -20.69 -16.43 -12.33
CA TYR A 606 -20.44 -15.84 -13.63
C TYR A 606 -18.93 -15.72 -13.85
N ASP A 607 -18.31 -16.76 -14.41
CA ASP A 607 -16.85 -16.78 -14.57
C ASP A 607 -16.35 -16.07 -15.84
N SER A 608 -17.11 -16.15 -16.94
CA SER A 608 -16.74 -15.48 -18.20
C SER A 608 -17.09 -13.99 -18.18
N ASP A 609 -16.30 -13.18 -18.87
CA ASP A 609 -16.54 -11.73 -18.92
C ASP A 609 -17.85 -11.40 -19.65
N ALA A 610 -18.22 -12.20 -20.65
CA ALA A 610 -19.50 -12.08 -21.34
C ALA A 610 -20.69 -12.32 -20.39
N SER A 611 -20.62 -13.33 -19.52
CA SER A 611 -21.71 -13.62 -18.58
C SER A 611 -21.81 -12.56 -17.48
N LYS A 612 -20.68 -12.02 -16.99
CA LYS A 612 -20.68 -10.87 -16.06
C LYS A 612 -21.29 -9.62 -16.67
N LEU A 613 -20.98 -9.30 -17.94
CA LEU A 613 -21.56 -8.16 -18.64
C LEU A 613 -23.08 -8.29 -18.77
N ALA A 614 -23.57 -9.50 -19.07
CA ALA A 614 -25.00 -9.80 -19.10
C ALA A 614 -25.65 -9.59 -17.73
N LEU A 615 -25.04 -10.11 -16.66
CA LEU A 615 -25.49 -9.89 -15.29
C LEU A 615 -25.57 -8.40 -14.94
N PHE A 616 -24.53 -7.62 -15.27
CA PHE A 616 -24.52 -6.18 -14.98
C PHE A 616 -25.63 -5.43 -15.73
N ARG A 617 -25.92 -5.84 -16.97
CA ARG A 617 -27.06 -5.30 -17.72
C ARG A 617 -28.38 -5.66 -17.05
N ASP A 618 -28.53 -6.89 -16.57
CA ASP A 618 -29.76 -7.35 -15.93
C ASP A 618 -29.99 -6.66 -14.57
N VAL A 619 -28.92 -6.31 -13.83
CA VAL A 619 -29.01 -5.46 -12.63
C VAL A 619 -29.45 -4.04 -12.98
N ARG A 620 -28.85 -3.40 -14.00
CA ARG A 620 -29.26 -2.05 -14.44
C ARG A 620 -30.71 -2.01 -14.96
N ALA A 621 -31.17 -3.10 -15.57
CA ALA A 621 -32.54 -3.25 -16.02
C ALA A 621 -33.54 -3.55 -14.87
N GLY A 622 -33.06 -3.82 -13.65
CA GLY A 622 -33.90 -4.19 -12.50
C GLY A 622 -34.45 -5.62 -12.57
N LYS A 623 -33.88 -6.49 -13.42
CA LYS A 623 -34.20 -7.92 -13.45
C LYS A 623 -33.58 -8.64 -12.25
N VAL A 624 -32.31 -8.32 -11.96
CA VAL A 624 -31.65 -8.72 -10.72
C VAL A 624 -31.70 -7.53 -9.76
N ARG A 625 -32.24 -7.74 -8.57
CA ARG A 625 -32.44 -6.70 -7.56
C ARG A 625 -31.58 -6.91 -6.31
N ILE A 626 -30.93 -8.07 -6.16
CA ILE A 626 -30.03 -8.36 -5.04
C ILE A 626 -28.78 -9.05 -5.61
N LEU A 627 -27.67 -8.32 -5.68
CA LEU A 627 -26.41 -8.82 -6.20
C LEU A 627 -25.41 -9.05 -5.07
N PHE A 628 -24.95 -10.29 -4.92
CA PHE A 628 -23.90 -10.64 -3.96
C PHE A 628 -22.53 -10.75 -4.63
N GLY A 629 -21.49 -10.41 -3.87
CA GLY A 629 -20.12 -10.64 -4.30
C GLY A 629 -19.06 -10.21 -3.29
N SER A 630 -17.83 -10.63 -3.54
CA SER A 630 -16.67 -10.23 -2.75
C SER A 630 -16.08 -8.91 -3.26
N THR A 631 -15.30 -8.25 -2.41
CA THR A 631 -14.48 -7.09 -2.79
C THR A 631 -13.62 -7.39 -4.01
N GLN A 632 -13.05 -8.59 -4.12
CA GLN A 632 -12.17 -8.93 -5.25
C GLN A 632 -12.91 -9.06 -6.58
N LYS A 633 -14.17 -9.55 -6.57
CA LYS A 633 -14.97 -9.71 -7.81
C LYS A 633 -15.82 -8.47 -8.14
N MET A 634 -16.29 -7.69 -7.17
CA MET A 634 -17.16 -6.51 -7.38
C MET A 634 -16.53 -5.16 -7.00
N GLY A 635 -15.41 -5.17 -6.27
CA GLY A 635 -14.76 -3.95 -5.76
C GLY A 635 -14.10 -3.14 -6.87
N SER A 636 -13.74 -3.72 -8.01
CA SER A 636 -13.31 -3.03 -9.23
C SER A 636 -14.26 -3.34 -10.40
N GLY A 637 -14.42 -2.36 -11.29
CA GLY A 637 -15.04 -2.56 -12.60
C GLY A 637 -16.49 -3.02 -12.72
N THR A 638 -17.29 -2.94 -11.65
CA THR A 638 -18.72 -3.26 -11.68
C THR A 638 -19.54 -1.98 -11.85
N ASN A 639 -20.08 -1.76 -13.06
CA ASN A 639 -20.86 -0.56 -13.44
C ASN A 639 -22.37 -0.83 -13.34
N VAL A 640 -22.93 -0.95 -12.14
CA VAL A 640 -24.34 -1.35 -11.90
C VAL A 640 -25.17 -0.32 -11.12
N GLN A 641 -24.65 0.90 -10.96
CA GLN A 641 -25.20 1.94 -10.09
C GLN A 641 -26.58 2.47 -10.47
N GLU A 642 -27.03 2.31 -11.73
CA GLU A 642 -28.20 3.00 -12.29
C GLU A 642 -29.47 2.88 -11.42
N ARG A 643 -29.68 1.73 -10.79
CA ARG A 643 -30.83 1.46 -9.92
C ARG A 643 -30.45 1.11 -8.48
N LEU A 644 -29.19 1.31 -8.06
CA LEU A 644 -28.78 0.91 -6.71
C LEU A 644 -29.39 1.83 -5.65
N ILE A 645 -30.12 1.26 -4.70
CA ILE A 645 -30.71 1.97 -3.56
C ILE A 645 -29.97 1.68 -2.25
N ALA A 646 -29.41 0.48 -2.11
CA ALA A 646 -28.73 0.07 -0.88
C ALA A 646 -27.47 -0.76 -1.11
N LEU A 647 -26.49 -0.60 -0.23
CA LEU A 647 -25.27 -1.39 -0.16
C LEU A 647 -25.10 -1.94 1.26
N HIS A 648 -24.82 -3.25 1.36
CA HIS A 648 -24.75 -3.98 2.60
C HIS A 648 -23.34 -4.55 2.81
N HIS A 649 -22.64 -4.11 3.85
CA HIS A 649 -21.40 -4.73 4.29
C HIS A 649 -21.70 -5.79 5.37
N LEU A 650 -21.70 -7.06 4.97
CA LEU A 650 -21.82 -8.17 5.92
C LEU A 650 -20.52 -8.44 6.68
N ASP A 651 -19.37 -8.00 6.17
CA ASP A 651 -18.12 -8.01 6.90
C ASP A 651 -17.26 -6.78 6.56
N ALA A 652 -16.40 -6.42 7.52
CA ALA A 652 -15.37 -5.42 7.33
C ALA A 652 -14.23 -6.00 6.47
N PRO A 653 -13.78 -5.32 5.40
CA PRO A 653 -12.55 -5.71 4.70
C PRO A 653 -11.30 -5.42 5.55
N TRP A 654 -10.11 -5.68 5.02
CA TRP A 654 -8.85 -5.39 5.72
C TRP A 654 -8.32 -3.97 5.49
N ARG A 655 -8.64 -3.36 4.34
CA ARG A 655 -8.03 -2.12 3.89
C ARG A 655 -9.07 -1.01 3.69
N PRO A 656 -8.75 0.26 4.03
CA PRO A 656 -9.64 1.40 3.74
C PRO A 656 -9.99 1.52 2.27
N ALA A 657 -9.03 1.27 1.38
CA ALA A 657 -9.25 1.30 -0.07
C ALA A 657 -10.32 0.31 -0.52
N ASP A 658 -10.45 -0.84 0.15
CA ASP A 658 -11.50 -1.81 -0.17
C ASP A 658 -12.88 -1.26 0.20
N VAL A 659 -13.00 -0.53 1.33
CA VAL A 659 -14.25 0.14 1.72
C VAL A 659 -14.63 1.21 0.70
N GLU A 660 -13.67 2.08 0.33
CA GLU A 660 -13.89 3.13 -0.67
C GLU A 660 -14.29 2.55 -2.04
N GLN A 661 -13.65 1.45 -2.45
CA GLN A 661 -13.98 0.73 -3.68
C GLN A 661 -15.40 0.14 -3.64
N ARG A 662 -15.81 -0.46 -2.51
CA ARG A 662 -17.17 -0.97 -2.31
C ARG A 662 -18.19 0.17 -2.36
N GLU A 663 -18.04 1.19 -1.51
CA GLU A 663 -18.99 2.31 -1.39
C GLU A 663 -19.05 3.18 -2.67
N GLY A 664 -17.94 3.28 -3.40
CA GLY A 664 -17.86 3.92 -4.71
C GLY A 664 -18.65 3.21 -5.83
N ARG A 665 -19.23 2.03 -5.57
CA ARG A 665 -20.17 1.37 -6.49
C ARG A 665 -21.57 1.98 -6.43
N ILE A 666 -21.99 2.47 -5.27
CA ILE A 666 -23.32 3.06 -5.07
C ILE A 666 -23.29 4.59 -5.07
N LEU A 667 -22.26 5.21 -4.46
CA LEU A 667 -22.05 6.67 -4.42
C LEU A 667 -21.41 7.17 -5.71
N ARG A 668 -22.09 6.93 -6.83
CA ARG A 668 -21.56 7.16 -8.18
C ARG A 668 -22.56 7.90 -9.06
N GLN A 669 -22.04 8.66 -10.01
CA GLN A 669 -22.83 9.33 -11.04
C GLN A 669 -23.63 8.32 -11.88
N GLY A 670 -24.80 8.74 -12.36
CA GLY A 670 -25.69 7.92 -13.17
C GLY A 670 -26.64 7.02 -12.38
N ASN A 671 -26.63 7.09 -11.05
CA ASN A 671 -27.67 6.48 -10.21
C ASN A 671 -28.97 7.30 -10.32
N LYS A 672 -30.10 6.64 -10.59
CA LYS A 672 -31.42 7.29 -10.70
C LYS A 672 -32.06 7.60 -9.35
N ASN A 673 -31.61 6.95 -8.28
CA ASN A 673 -32.06 7.27 -6.92
C ASN A 673 -31.34 8.54 -6.44
N SER A 674 -32.08 9.50 -5.89
CA SER A 674 -31.52 10.75 -5.36
C SER A 674 -30.85 10.57 -4.00
N GLY A 675 -31.33 9.61 -3.21
CA GLY A 675 -30.76 9.16 -1.94
C GLY A 675 -30.46 7.66 -1.98
N VAL A 676 -29.40 7.24 -1.30
CA VAL A 676 -28.97 5.84 -1.18
C VAL A 676 -28.59 5.51 0.25
N GLN A 677 -28.58 4.22 0.58
CA GLN A 677 -28.31 3.72 1.92
C GLN A 677 -27.10 2.80 1.93
N ILE A 678 -26.21 2.98 2.90
CA ILE A 678 -25.08 2.07 3.13
C ILE A 678 -25.21 1.52 4.53
N TYR A 679 -25.22 0.20 4.67
CA TYR A 679 -25.38 -0.50 5.93
C TYR A 679 -24.10 -1.23 6.31
N ARG A 680 -23.64 -1.02 7.54
CA ARG A 680 -22.56 -1.80 8.16
C ARG A 680 -23.14 -2.63 9.29
N TYR A 681 -23.15 -3.93 9.11
CA TYR A 681 -23.65 -4.84 10.12
C TYR A 681 -22.51 -5.19 11.07
N VAL A 682 -22.76 -5.15 12.38
CA VAL A 682 -21.74 -5.34 13.42
C VAL A 682 -22.31 -6.24 14.51
N SER A 683 -21.61 -7.33 14.83
CA SER A 683 -21.94 -8.13 16.00
C SER A 683 -21.27 -7.53 17.25
N GLU A 684 -22.05 -7.22 18.29
CA GLU A 684 -21.56 -6.64 19.54
C GLU A 684 -20.66 -7.63 20.31
N GLY A 685 -19.61 -7.11 20.97
CA GLY A 685 -18.66 -7.95 21.72
C GLY A 685 -17.88 -8.92 20.83
N SER A 686 -17.69 -8.57 19.56
CA SER A 686 -16.99 -9.38 18.56
C SER A 686 -15.87 -8.60 17.85
N PHE A 687 -15.19 -9.28 16.93
CA PHE A 687 -14.09 -8.72 16.14
C PHE A 687 -14.56 -7.64 15.15
N ASP A 688 -15.85 -7.58 14.78
CA ASP A 688 -16.37 -6.62 13.79
C ASP A 688 -16.19 -5.15 14.21
N ALA A 689 -16.55 -4.82 15.46
CA ALA A 689 -16.54 -3.44 15.94
C ALA A 689 -15.13 -2.85 15.89
N TYR A 690 -14.14 -3.64 16.34
CA TYR A 690 -12.74 -3.25 16.33
C TYR A 690 -12.19 -3.09 14.89
N MET A 691 -12.56 -4.00 13.98
CA MET A 691 -12.15 -3.92 12.58
C MET A 691 -12.67 -2.65 11.89
N TRP A 692 -13.96 -2.33 12.08
CA TRP A 692 -14.53 -1.10 11.52
C TRP A 692 -13.91 0.17 12.10
N GLN A 693 -13.64 0.19 13.41
CA GLN A 693 -12.95 1.30 14.06
C GLN A 693 -11.54 1.49 13.48
N THR A 694 -10.79 0.41 13.31
CA THR A 694 -9.43 0.45 12.74
C THR A 694 -9.44 0.97 11.30
N LEU A 695 -10.38 0.47 10.48
CA LEU A 695 -10.57 0.95 9.10
C LEU A 695 -10.92 2.44 9.06
N GLU A 696 -11.78 2.92 9.95
CA GLU A 696 -12.18 4.32 10.00
C GLU A 696 -11.01 5.23 10.36
N THR A 697 -10.19 4.86 11.36
CA THR A 697 -8.98 5.59 11.74
C THR A 697 -8.01 5.68 10.56
N LYS A 698 -7.75 4.56 9.87
CA LYS A 698 -6.89 4.53 8.69
C LYS A 698 -7.46 5.33 7.51
N ALA A 699 -8.77 5.27 7.27
CA ALA A 699 -9.40 6.03 6.19
C ALA A 699 -9.29 7.55 6.41
N LYS A 700 -9.50 8.01 7.65
CA LYS A 700 -9.33 9.44 8.02
C LYS A 700 -7.90 9.90 7.78
N PHE A 701 -6.93 9.07 8.17
CA PHE A 701 -5.51 9.33 7.93
C PHE A 701 -5.20 9.50 6.44
N ILE A 702 -5.61 8.56 5.59
CA ILE A 702 -5.34 8.63 4.14
C ILE A 702 -6.03 9.86 3.52
N ALA A 703 -7.27 10.14 3.93
CA ALA A 703 -8.04 11.28 3.42
C ALA A 703 -7.38 12.63 3.77
N GLN A 704 -6.86 12.78 4.99
CA GLN A 704 -6.15 14.00 5.40
C GLN A 704 -4.92 14.26 4.53
N VAL A 705 -4.09 13.24 4.32
CA VAL A 705 -2.91 13.35 3.45
C VAL A 705 -3.32 13.68 2.01
N MET A 706 -4.31 12.97 1.47
CA MET A 706 -4.76 13.16 0.09
C MET A 706 -5.45 14.49 -0.14
N SER A 707 -6.06 15.10 0.89
CA SER A 707 -6.66 16.44 0.78
C SER A 707 -5.62 17.52 0.46
N GLY A 708 -4.36 17.30 0.86
CA GLY A 708 -3.28 18.27 0.65
C GLY A 708 -3.17 19.30 1.74
N ASP A 709 -3.75 19.00 2.91
CA ASP A 709 -3.49 19.76 4.12
C ASP A 709 -2.00 19.69 4.47
N MET A 710 -1.31 20.82 4.28
CA MET A 710 0.13 20.97 4.54
C MET A 710 0.43 21.31 6.00
N THR A 711 -0.59 21.42 6.87
CA THR A 711 -0.37 21.73 8.29
C THR A 711 0.10 20.50 9.08
N ILE A 712 -0.21 19.31 8.59
CA ILE A 712 0.11 18.05 9.25
C ILE A 712 1.57 17.71 8.95
N ARG A 713 2.48 17.93 9.90
CA ARG A 713 3.92 17.57 9.75
C ARG A 713 4.27 16.16 10.18
N ARG A 714 3.47 15.55 11.06
CA ARG A 714 3.72 14.22 11.66
C ARG A 714 2.44 13.39 11.66
N LEU A 715 2.61 12.10 11.39
CA LEU A 715 1.54 11.14 11.18
C LEU A 715 1.97 9.77 11.67
N GLU A 716 1.05 8.95 12.20
CA GLU A 716 1.36 7.58 12.66
C GLU A 716 0.30 6.60 12.12
N ASP A 717 0.76 5.55 11.44
CA ASP A 717 -0.03 4.50 10.80
C ASP A 717 -0.12 3.27 11.72
N LEU A 718 -1.34 2.78 11.95
CA LEU A 718 -1.61 1.61 12.77
C LEU A 718 -1.58 0.35 11.90
N ASP A 719 -0.41 -0.04 11.39
CA ASP A 719 -0.35 -1.18 10.47
C ASP A 719 -0.19 -2.53 11.18
N SER A 720 -1.24 -3.35 11.19
CA SER A 720 -1.17 -4.78 11.52
C SER A 720 -2.17 -5.59 10.69
N ALA A 721 -1.72 -6.72 10.14
CA ALA A 721 -2.57 -7.69 9.44
C ALA A 721 -3.28 -8.68 10.40
N ALA A 722 -2.98 -8.62 11.69
CA ALA A 722 -3.60 -9.41 12.75
C ALA A 722 -3.88 -8.53 13.96
N LEU A 723 -4.89 -8.90 14.75
CA LEU A 723 -5.11 -8.23 16.03
C LEU A 723 -4.05 -8.67 17.04
N THR A 724 -3.62 -7.75 17.90
CA THR A 724 -2.73 -8.05 19.01
C THR A 724 -3.46 -8.82 20.11
N TYR A 725 -2.73 -9.51 20.98
CA TYR A 725 -3.35 -10.19 22.13
C TYR A 725 -4.13 -9.22 23.03
N ALA A 726 -3.61 -8.01 23.25
CA ALA A 726 -4.28 -6.99 24.04
C ALA A 726 -5.63 -6.59 23.43
N GLU A 727 -5.69 -6.49 22.10
CA GLU A 727 -6.92 -6.21 21.36
C GLU A 727 -7.91 -7.38 21.44
N VAL A 728 -7.46 -8.62 21.26
CA VAL A 728 -8.32 -9.81 21.40
C VAL A 728 -8.89 -9.90 22.83
N LYS A 729 -8.08 -9.62 23.86
CA LYS A 729 -8.51 -9.61 25.26
C LYS A 729 -9.47 -8.44 25.55
N ALA A 730 -9.24 -7.27 24.98
CA ALA A 730 -10.14 -6.13 25.10
C ALA A 730 -11.50 -6.44 24.46
N ILE A 731 -11.52 -7.10 23.30
CA ILE A 731 -12.75 -7.58 22.66
C ILE A 731 -13.47 -8.59 23.55
N ALA A 732 -12.75 -9.59 24.08
CA ALA A 732 -13.35 -10.62 24.92
C ALA A 732 -13.93 -10.07 26.23
N SER A 733 -13.19 -9.18 26.90
CA SER A 733 -13.62 -8.55 28.16
C SER A 733 -14.62 -7.40 27.97
N GLY A 734 -14.76 -6.87 26.76
CA GLY A 734 -15.53 -5.67 26.48
C GLY A 734 -14.95 -4.39 27.10
N ASN A 735 -13.69 -4.43 27.58
CA ASN A 735 -13.06 -3.32 28.30
C ASN A 735 -11.87 -2.74 27.52
N PRO A 736 -11.97 -1.52 26.97
CA PRO A 736 -10.88 -0.90 26.21
C PRO A 736 -9.65 -0.60 27.08
N LEU A 737 -9.81 -0.44 28.41
CA LEU A 737 -8.71 -0.19 29.35
C LEU A 737 -7.70 -1.35 29.41
N VAL A 738 -8.04 -2.53 28.87
CA VAL A 738 -7.10 -3.65 28.75
C VAL A 738 -5.94 -3.30 27.80
N ILE A 739 -6.21 -2.55 26.73
CA ILE A 739 -5.16 -2.09 25.79
C ILE A 739 -4.25 -1.07 26.49
N GLU A 740 -4.85 -0.09 27.16
CA GLU A 740 -4.13 0.93 27.90
C GLU A 740 -3.27 0.32 29.02
N LYS A 741 -3.84 -0.60 29.80
CA LYS A 741 -3.09 -1.35 30.80
C LYS A 741 -1.91 -2.09 30.18
N ALA A 742 -2.10 -2.76 29.03
CA ALA A 742 -1.01 -3.45 28.37
C ALA A 742 0.12 -2.50 27.92
N GLN A 743 -0.23 -1.29 27.47
CA GLN A 743 0.73 -0.24 27.13
C GLN A 743 1.48 0.27 28.38
N VAL A 744 0.77 0.53 29.47
CA VAL A 744 1.36 0.98 30.74
C VAL A 744 2.25 -0.10 31.36
N ASP A 745 1.81 -1.37 31.36
CA ASP A 745 2.60 -2.50 31.85
C ASP A 745 3.89 -2.66 31.03
N ALA A 746 3.80 -2.51 29.71
CA ALA A 746 4.97 -2.53 28.83
C ALA A 746 5.95 -1.39 29.13
N GLU A 747 5.45 -0.16 29.31
CA GLU A 747 6.28 0.98 29.65
C GLU A 747 6.91 0.85 31.03
N LEU A 748 6.17 0.33 32.02
CA LEU A 748 6.70 0.04 33.35
C LEU A 748 7.83 -1.01 33.29
N MET A 749 7.66 -2.06 32.50
CA MET A 749 8.71 -3.06 32.28
C MET A 749 9.95 -2.43 31.64
N ARG A 750 9.77 -1.56 30.65
CA ARG A 750 10.85 -0.81 30.00
C ARG A 750 11.60 0.07 31.01
N LEU A 751 10.90 0.94 31.72
CA LEU A 751 11.47 1.83 32.73
C LEU A 751 12.19 1.07 33.86
N THR A 752 11.63 -0.08 34.27
CA THR A 752 12.28 -0.93 35.29
C THR A 752 13.61 -1.48 34.81
N ARG A 753 13.71 -1.93 33.54
CA ARG A 753 14.98 -2.37 32.95
C ARG A 753 15.99 -1.23 32.83
N LEU A 754 15.54 -0.06 32.39
CA LEU A 754 16.40 1.13 32.29
C LEU A 754 16.95 1.53 33.66
N ARG A 755 16.13 1.48 34.71
CA ARG A 755 16.58 1.70 36.09
C ARG A 755 17.64 0.67 36.53
N SER A 756 17.44 -0.62 36.23
CA SER A 756 18.43 -1.65 36.56
C SER A 756 19.75 -1.44 35.80
N ALA A 757 19.68 -1.15 34.50
CA ALA A 757 20.85 -0.85 33.69
C ALA A 757 21.60 0.39 34.21
N HIS A 758 20.88 1.45 34.60
CA HIS A 758 21.48 2.65 35.19
C HIS A 758 22.17 2.36 36.52
N SER A 759 21.57 1.54 37.39
CA SER A 759 22.21 1.12 38.65
C SER A 759 23.49 0.31 38.42
N GLU A 760 23.52 -0.57 37.43
CA GLU A 760 24.73 -1.32 37.03
C GLU A 760 25.81 -0.38 36.45
N GLU A 761 25.42 0.62 35.66
CA GLU A 761 26.32 1.66 35.14
C GLU A 761 26.95 2.46 36.29
N GLN A 762 26.13 2.91 37.26
CA GLN A 762 26.60 3.62 38.45
C GLN A 762 27.55 2.76 39.31
N TYR A 763 27.28 1.46 39.45
CA TYR A 763 28.17 0.55 40.16
C TYR A 763 29.51 0.37 39.45
N ARG A 764 29.53 0.44 38.11
CA ARG A 764 30.75 0.28 37.30
C ARG A 764 31.63 1.53 37.26
N ILE A 765 31.00 2.71 37.40
CA ILE A 765 31.70 4.01 37.45
C ILE A 765 32.35 4.23 38.84
N ARG A 766 31.80 3.61 39.88
CA ARG A 766 32.37 3.56 41.24
C ARG A 766 33.46 2.50 41.32
#